data_AF-A0A1Y3N4L7-F1
#
_entry.id   AF-A0A1Y3N4L7-F1
#
_cell.length_a   1.000
_cell.length_b   1.000
_cell.length_c   1.000
_cell.angle_alpha   90.00
_cell.angle_beta   90.00
_cell.angle_gamma   90.00
#
_symmetry.space_group_name_H-M   'P 1'
#
loop_
_entity.id
_entity.type
_entity.pdbx_description
1 polymer ?
#
loop_
_entity_poly.entity_id
_entity_poly.type
_entity_poly.pdbx_seq_one_letter_code
_entity_poly.pdbx_strand_id
1 'polypeptide(L)'
;MICYCYTHTISIESTDIPDELIYRCDETGISFKDHSEEIKNYTSSIIPIIPKDCDVYYPRYCKDNICTCIPDNYNKPFIEFPDNKGYFHRYIFIPYASEYEPVIGKYIKSNNNTNINISTNCKTDTQCFSNKCINNSCVFNINSNVERCDTLYEKPFLDTVSKEYTHCGRAVGESCTKNSECSFDNCDNGICSDSHYVPSEYDRFEVVKYVFSAKDVGTYFVLDNVPKDAYLFSDNDCKKTYICKSKRFNLLDFGDDLNNCYYRNERMNRLFVPAERKDPDKCSFKGNVELISGKCYYTSNGDETTIDNFGGYPSARFYDIDFENQRALTEFGWCAFSYNNNDATWMEQFDNRELPINQINIPGTHDSGTYAVDVAGLPIINSFRNWWDKEIYLTHEKFDCVNKKTNEKYYLSDVFNEAIEFLHHFKNETIIMHLKDDNINISNSTEYHDYMHGSVYTIKGGFGTYKEVYKAIADLSINNKSMKFDKEYYKYFYNGNNLFPTLEEAKGQIVLFTRNNFVYTIDNTDMQVGKKLTIPEMGDCKEWNSVTNDMFFNNDECVIYNKNEVTKKDMIICNPRITFQNDMRILVQDNYNLNMDDKWSLVYALLKARMPIIYEADSKYYAYGKRHSNTTMFNNLYPDNI
;
A
#
# COMPACT_ATOMS: atom_id res chain seq x y z
N MET A 1 -23.81 15.25 -54.35
CA MET A 1 -24.13 15.63 -52.95
C MET A 1 -22.93 16.42 -52.45
N ILE A 2 -23.01 17.75 -52.45
CA ILE A 2 -21.91 18.63 -52.02
C ILE A 2 -22.02 18.71 -50.50
N CYS A 3 -21.13 18.01 -49.80
CA CYS A 3 -21.06 18.07 -48.34
C CYS A 3 -20.37 19.39 -47.98
N TYR A 4 -21.14 20.38 -47.54
CA TYR A 4 -20.57 21.61 -46.98
C TYR A 4 -19.95 21.26 -45.63
N CYS A 5 -18.61 21.18 -45.59
CA CYS A 5 -17.86 21.10 -44.35
C CYS A 5 -18.02 22.43 -43.61
N TYR A 6 -19.00 22.51 -42.70
CA TYR A 6 -19.09 23.64 -41.78
C TYR A 6 -17.94 23.53 -40.77
N THR A 7 -17.13 24.59 -40.68
CA THR A 7 -16.17 24.75 -39.61
C THR A 7 -16.94 25.00 -38.31
N HIS A 8 -16.78 24.10 -37.34
CA HIS A 8 -17.42 24.22 -36.04
C HIS A 8 -16.47 24.98 -35.12
N THR A 9 -16.83 26.21 -34.75
CA THR A 9 -16.04 27.01 -33.81
C THR A 9 -16.61 26.88 -32.41
N ILE A 10 -15.83 26.34 -31.48
CA ILE A 10 -16.12 26.33 -30.05
C ILE A 10 -15.57 27.62 -29.46
N SER A 11 -16.40 28.39 -28.79
CA SER A 11 -16.04 29.64 -28.12
C SER A 11 -16.81 29.75 -26.81
N ILE A 12 -16.56 30.82 -26.03
CA ILE A 12 -17.30 31.06 -24.80
C ILE A 12 -18.82 31.23 -25.00
N GLU A 13 -19.25 31.59 -26.21
CA GLU A 13 -20.66 31.74 -26.58
C GLU A 13 -21.31 30.42 -27.03
N SER A 14 -20.52 29.37 -27.30
CA SER A 14 -21.04 28.06 -27.72
C SER A 14 -21.88 27.45 -26.60
N THR A 15 -23.04 26.86 -26.92
CA THR A 15 -23.89 26.19 -25.91
C THR A 15 -23.22 24.96 -25.32
N ASP A 16 -22.48 24.23 -26.15
CA ASP A 16 -21.92 22.92 -25.80
C ASP A 16 -20.38 22.99 -25.82
N ILE A 17 -19.80 23.50 -24.74
CA ILE A 17 -18.34 23.42 -24.52
C ILE A 17 -18.03 22.04 -23.92
N PRO A 18 -17.18 21.21 -24.56
CA PRO A 18 -16.80 19.89 -24.06
C PRO A 18 -16.13 19.93 -22.68
N ASP A 19 -16.34 18.89 -21.87
CA ASP A 19 -15.84 18.78 -20.50
C ASP A 19 -14.30 18.77 -20.45
N GLU A 20 -13.64 18.35 -21.52
CA GLU A 20 -12.18 18.42 -21.65
C GLU A 20 -11.66 19.86 -21.72
N LEU A 21 -12.51 20.84 -22.04
CA LEU A 21 -12.15 22.24 -22.24
C LEU A 21 -12.72 23.19 -21.18
N ILE A 22 -13.62 22.72 -20.30
CA ILE A 22 -14.24 23.54 -19.27
C ILE A 22 -14.15 22.90 -17.87
N TYR A 23 -13.82 23.70 -16.85
CA TYR A 23 -14.08 23.32 -15.47
C TYR A 23 -15.55 23.57 -15.16
N ARG A 24 -16.31 22.51 -14.89
CA ARG A 24 -17.69 22.64 -14.41
C ARG A 24 -17.68 22.62 -12.89
N CYS A 25 -18.05 23.74 -12.29
CA CYS A 25 -18.31 23.77 -10.86
C CYS A 25 -19.65 23.07 -10.61
N ASP A 26 -19.64 21.98 -9.85
CA ASP A 26 -20.88 21.39 -9.33
C ASP A 26 -21.36 22.17 -8.09
N GLU A 27 -22.64 22.03 -7.76
CA GLU A 27 -23.21 22.69 -6.57
C GLU A 27 -22.58 22.18 -5.26
N THR A 28 -21.96 21.00 -5.29
CA THR A 28 -21.32 20.33 -4.15
C THR A 28 -19.88 20.79 -3.88
N GLY A 29 -19.24 21.47 -4.84
CA GLY A 29 -17.86 21.94 -4.81
C GLY A 29 -17.69 23.41 -4.40
N ILE A 30 -18.80 24.09 -4.08
CA ILE A 30 -18.80 25.53 -3.78
C ILE A 30 -18.53 25.76 -2.30
N SER A 31 -17.61 26.68 -2.00
CA SER A 31 -17.37 27.19 -0.65
C SER A 31 -17.43 28.72 -0.62
N PHE A 32 -17.62 29.30 0.56
CA PHE A 32 -17.55 30.75 0.77
C PHE A 32 -16.23 31.11 1.45
N LYS A 33 -15.61 32.22 1.04
CA LYS A 33 -14.29 32.67 1.54
C LYS A 33 -14.25 32.86 3.06
N ASP A 34 -15.33 33.36 3.66
CA ASP A 34 -15.43 33.60 5.11
C ASP A 34 -16.21 32.48 5.81
N HIS A 35 -15.50 31.70 6.63
CA HIS A 35 -16.10 30.86 7.68
C HIS A 35 -16.12 31.56 9.05
N SER A 36 -15.96 32.89 9.10
CA SER A 36 -16.11 33.66 10.33
C SER A 36 -17.60 33.94 10.62
N GLU A 37 -18.21 33.01 11.37
CA GLU A 37 -19.37 33.16 12.27
C GLU A 37 -20.71 33.81 11.84
N GLU A 38 -20.85 34.44 10.67
CA GLU A 38 -22.06 35.24 10.35
C GLU A 38 -23.02 34.69 9.27
N ILE A 39 -22.98 33.39 8.95
CA ILE A 39 -24.06 32.76 8.16
C ILE A 39 -25.12 32.16 9.11
N LYS A 40 -25.91 33.02 9.77
CA LYS A 40 -27.13 32.61 10.51
C LYS A 40 -28.45 32.93 9.79
N ASN A 41 -28.42 33.60 8.64
CA ASN A 41 -29.64 34.14 8.02
C ASN A 41 -29.90 33.71 6.57
N TYR A 42 -29.19 32.70 6.02
CA TYR A 42 -29.68 32.03 4.82
C TYR A 42 -30.72 30.98 5.21
N THR A 43 -31.97 31.29 4.90
CA THR A 43 -33.14 30.46 5.19
C THR A 43 -33.06 29.10 4.49
N SER A 44 -32.90 28.05 5.30
CA SER A 44 -33.68 26.80 5.24
C SER A 44 -33.87 26.15 3.84
N SER A 45 -32.80 25.57 3.28
CA SER A 45 -32.86 24.27 2.58
C SER A 45 -31.51 23.75 2.03
N ILE A 46 -30.40 24.47 2.19
CA ILE A 46 -29.08 23.98 1.76
C ILE A 46 -28.13 24.05 2.95
N ILE A 47 -27.90 22.90 3.59
CA ILE A 47 -26.78 22.73 4.52
C ILE A 47 -25.51 22.91 3.68
N PRO A 48 -24.56 23.79 4.03
CA PRO A 48 -23.27 23.83 3.35
C PRO A 48 -22.57 22.51 3.63
N ILE A 49 -22.67 21.59 2.69
CA ILE A 49 -21.80 20.43 2.61
C ILE A 49 -20.43 21.04 2.31
N ILE A 50 -19.52 21.03 3.29
CA ILE A 50 -18.10 21.27 3.01
C ILE A 50 -17.74 20.30 1.88
N PRO A 51 -17.29 20.77 0.70
CA PRO A 51 -16.93 19.91 -0.40
C PRO A 51 -16.00 18.83 0.13
N LYS A 52 -16.46 17.58 0.06
CA LYS A 52 -15.85 16.49 0.83
C LYS A 52 -14.42 16.16 0.39
N ASP A 53 -13.96 16.72 -0.74
CA ASP A 53 -12.76 16.27 -1.45
C ASP A 53 -11.99 17.41 -2.14
N CYS A 54 -11.88 18.61 -1.54
CA CYS A 54 -10.78 19.49 -1.95
C CYS A 54 -9.51 19.00 -1.29
N ASP A 55 -8.75 18.18 -2.00
CA ASP A 55 -7.42 17.76 -1.57
C ASP A 55 -6.63 18.99 -1.14
N VAL A 56 -5.87 18.88 -0.05
CA VAL A 56 -5.10 19.96 0.57
C VAL A 56 -4.14 20.62 -0.43
N TYR A 57 -3.81 19.89 -1.50
CA TYR A 57 -2.94 20.32 -2.58
C TYR A 57 -3.62 21.18 -3.66
N TYR A 58 -4.96 21.17 -3.77
CA TYR A 58 -5.64 21.88 -4.86
C TYR A 58 -5.94 23.36 -4.54
N PRO A 59 -5.55 24.29 -5.43
CA PRO A 59 -5.87 25.70 -5.25
C PRO A 59 -7.38 25.94 -5.37
N ARG A 60 -7.88 26.89 -4.57
CA ARG A 60 -9.26 27.37 -4.69
C ARG A 60 -9.26 28.70 -5.42
N TYR A 61 -10.13 28.85 -6.41
CA TYR A 61 -10.35 30.13 -7.08
C TYR A 61 -11.65 30.73 -6.61
N CYS A 62 -11.57 31.96 -6.14
CA CYS A 62 -12.69 32.71 -5.60
C CYS A 62 -13.04 33.89 -6.52
N LYS A 63 -14.33 34.12 -6.72
CA LYS A 63 -14.88 35.31 -7.39
C LYS A 63 -16.15 35.71 -6.67
N ASP A 64 -16.29 36.98 -6.29
CA ASP A 64 -17.45 37.47 -5.53
C ASP A 64 -17.72 36.68 -4.21
N ASN A 65 -16.66 36.31 -3.49
CA ASN A 65 -16.67 35.49 -2.26
C ASN A 65 -17.15 34.04 -2.40
N ILE A 66 -17.52 33.61 -3.60
CA ILE A 66 -17.79 32.22 -3.96
C ILE A 66 -16.47 31.61 -4.40
N CYS A 67 -16.15 30.40 -3.94
CA CYS A 67 -14.90 29.71 -4.23
C CYS A 67 -15.16 28.30 -4.76
N THR A 68 -14.36 27.86 -5.74
CA THR A 68 -14.36 26.48 -6.24
C THR A 68 -12.94 25.92 -6.26
N CYS A 69 -12.80 24.61 -6.05
CA CYS A 69 -11.52 23.93 -6.12
C CYS A 69 -11.21 23.55 -7.57
N ILE A 70 -10.01 23.85 -8.02
CA ILE A 70 -9.54 23.48 -9.35
C ILE A 70 -8.38 22.50 -9.19
N PRO A 71 -8.46 21.28 -9.74
CA PRO A 71 -7.37 20.30 -9.62
C PRO A 71 -6.08 20.83 -10.25
N ASP A 72 -4.92 20.39 -9.75
CA ASP A 72 -3.57 20.91 -10.06
C ASP A 72 -3.23 21.00 -11.56
N ASN A 73 -3.94 20.26 -12.40
CA ASN A 73 -3.89 20.42 -13.84
C ASN A 73 -4.87 21.52 -14.30
N TYR A 74 -4.69 22.77 -13.87
CA TYR A 74 -5.52 23.93 -14.27
C TYR A 74 -5.25 24.39 -15.71
N ASN A 75 -5.34 23.45 -16.66
CA ASN A 75 -5.02 23.63 -18.07
C ASN A 75 -6.25 23.79 -18.99
N LYS A 76 -7.48 23.78 -18.46
CA LYS A 76 -8.66 24.02 -19.29
C LYS A 76 -8.85 25.53 -19.55
N PRO A 77 -9.13 25.94 -20.79
CA PRO A 77 -9.25 27.36 -21.16
C PRO A 77 -10.53 28.04 -20.65
N PHE A 78 -11.54 27.27 -20.23
CA PHE A 78 -12.83 27.79 -19.78
C PHE A 78 -13.17 27.32 -18.35
N ILE A 79 -13.99 28.11 -17.65
CA ILE A 79 -14.55 27.77 -16.34
C ILE A 79 -16.03 28.16 -16.27
N GLU A 80 -16.84 27.34 -15.63
CA GLU A 80 -18.22 27.62 -15.27
C GLU A 80 -18.28 27.94 -13.77
N PHE A 81 -18.83 29.11 -13.43
CA PHE A 81 -18.78 29.66 -12.07
C PHE A 81 -20.09 30.37 -11.72
N PRO A 82 -20.69 30.13 -10.54
CA PRO A 82 -21.96 30.74 -10.18
C PRO A 82 -21.80 32.19 -9.69
N ASP A 83 -22.83 33.01 -9.92
CA ASP A 83 -22.97 34.31 -9.29
C ASP A 83 -23.62 34.21 -7.89
N ASN A 84 -23.76 35.36 -7.22
CA ASN A 84 -24.40 35.46 -5.90
C ASN A 84 -25.90 35.07 -5.86
N LYS A 85 -26.53 34.82 -7.00
CA LYS A 85 -27.90 34.31 -7.12
C LYS A 85 -27.94 32.83 -7.50
N GLY A 86 -26.78 32.18 -7.64
CA GLY A 86 -26.65 30.78 -8.04
C GLY A 86 -26.76 30.56 -9.55
N TYR A 87 -26.74 31.60 -10.38
CA TYR A 87 -26.72 31.42 -11.83
C TYR A 87 -25.30 31.14 -12.31
N PHE A 88 -25.10 30.02 -13.00
CA PHE A 88 -23.82 29.67 -13.58
C PHE A 88 -23.53 30.50 -14.83
N HIS A 89 -22.36 31.13 -14.82
CA HIS A 89 -21.80 31.87 -15.94
C HIS A 89 -20.55 31.15 -16.43
N ARG A 90 -20.26 31.27 -17.72
CA ARG A 90 -19.05 30.70 -18.32
C ARG A 90 -18.07 31.80 -18.62
N TYR A 91 -16.81 31.59 -18.25
CA TYR A 91 -15.72 32.53 -18.43
C TYR A 91 -14.55 31.90 -19.18
N ILE A 92 -13.80 32.74 -19.88
CA ILE A 92 -12.45 32.42 -20.35
C ILE A 92 -11.49 32.53 -19.16
N PHE A 93 -10.76 31.45 -18.88
CA PHE A 93 -9.92 31.27 -17.67
C PHE A 93 -8.41 31.48 -17.91
N ILE A 94 -8.00 31.77 -19.14
CA ILE A 94 -6.60 31.77 -19.61
C ILE A 94 -5.57 32.54 -18.79
N PRO A 95 -5.86 33.73 -18.21
CA PRO A 95 -4.88 34.36 -17.32
C PRO A 95 -4.47 33.45 -16.15
N TYR A 96 -5.36 32.55 -15.73
CA TYR A 96 -5.18 31.66 -14.60
C TYR A 96 -4.94 30.20 -15.02
N ALA A 97 -4.98 29.89 -16.32
CA ALA A 97 -4.80 28.54 -16.85
C ALA A 97 -3.40 28.37 -17.45
N SER A 98 -2.55 27.55 -16.84
CA SER A 98 -1.24 27.21 -17.41
C SER A 98 -1.37 26.11 -18.45
N GLU A 99 -0.57 26.15 -19.52
CA GLU A 99 -0.47 25.07 -20.51
C GLU A 99 -1.80 24.67 -21.20
N TYR A 100 -2.70 25.62 -21.42
CA TYR A 100 -3.99 25.34 -22.07
C TYR A 100 -3.88 25.00 -23.56
N GLU A 101 -2.85 25.48 -24.26
CA GLU A 101 -2.63 25.22 -25.68
C GLU A 101 -2.44 23.72 -26.00
N PRO A 102 -1.60 22.96 -25.26
CA PRO A 102 -1.55 21.50 -25.36
C PRO A 102 -2.90 20.79 -25.22
N VAL A 103 -3.77 21.25 -24.31
CA VAL A 103 -5.10 20.65 -24.10
C VAL A 103 -5.99 20.86 -25.32
N ILE A 104 -6.02 22.09 -25.83
CA ILE A 104 -6.71 22.44 -27.08
C ILE A 104 -6.19 21.56 -28.23
N GLY A 105 -4.88 21.44 -28.38
CA GLY A 105 -4.24 20.63 -29.42
C GLY A 105 -4.57 19.14 -29.32
N LYS A 106 -4.54 18.57 -28.11
CA LYS A 106 -4.94 17.18 -27.83
C LYS A 106 -6.41 16.95 -28.17
N TYR A 107 -7.29 17.87 -27.78
CA TYR A 107 -8.71 17.78 -28.08
C TYR A 107 -8.97 17.77 -29.59
N ILE A 108 -8.39 18.72 -30.35
CA ILE A 108 -8.51 18.79 -31.81
C ILE A 108 -8.01 17.49 -32.47
N LYS A 109 -6.86 16.98 -32.01
CA LYS A 109 -6.26 15.73 -32.53
C LYS A 109 -7.13 14.51 -32.25
N SER A 110 -7.65 14.37 -31.03
CA SER A 110 -8.47 13.21 -30.62
C SER A 110 -9.80 13.10 -31.37
N ASN A 111 -10.36 14.24 -31.81
CA ASN A 111 -11.62 14.28 -32.55
C ASN A 111 -11.46 14.04 -34.06
N ASN A 112 -10.24 13.77 -34.55
CA ASN A 112 -9.93 13.50 -35.97
C ASN A 112 -10.54 14.51 -36.97
N ASN A 113 -10.83 15.74 -36.52
CA ASN A 113 -11.63 16.70 -37.28
C ASN A 113 -10.82 17.97 -37.53
N THR A 114 -10.39 18.15 -38.78
CA THR A 114 -9.66 19.36 -39.22
C THR A 114 -10.50 20.64 -39.18
N ASN A 115 -11.80 20.54 -38.87
CA ASN A 115 -12.75 21.64 -38.95
C ASN A 115 -13.22 22.14 -37.57
N ILE A 116 -12.65 21.65 -36.46
CA ILE A 116 -12.90 22.18 -35.12
C ILE A 116 -11.91 23.31 -34.84
N ASN A 117 -12.41 24.50 -34.54
CA ASN A 117 -11.61 25.63 -34.10
C ASN A 117 -12.02 26.01 -32.67
N ILE A 118 -11.07 26.10 -31.74
CA ILE A 118 -11.34 26.54 -30.37
C ILE A 118 -10.86 27.97 -30.24
N SER A 119 -11.79 28.91 -30.06
CA SER A 119 -11.50 30.33 -29.89
C SER A 119 -11.61 30.72 -28.43
N THR A 120 -10.53 31.31 -27.93
CA THR A 120 -10.44 31.89 -26.59
C THR A 120 -10.48 33.41 -26.62
N ASN A 121 -10.95 33.97 -27.73
CA ASN A 121 -11.02 35.41 -27.94
C ASN A 121 -12.21 35.98 -27.17
N CYS A 122 -11.94 36.98 -26.32
CA CYS A 122 -13.00 37.74 -25.66
C CYS A 122 -13.48 38.90 -26.55
N LYS A 123 -14.75 39.28 -26.38
CA LYS A 123 -15.38 40.47 -27.00
C LYS A 123 -15.73 41.53 -25.96
N THR A 124 -16.04 41.10 -24.74
CA THR A 124 -16.39 41.99 -23.61
C THR A 124 -15.62 41.57 -22.36
N ASP A 125 -15.44 42.51 -21.44
CA ASP A 125 -14.82 42.25 -20.14
C ASP A 125 -15.52 41.13 -19.37
N THR A 126 -16.85 41.06 -19.47
CA THR A 126 -17.68 40.06 -18.77
C THR A 126 -17.48 38.62 -19.23
N GLN A 127 -16.84 38.40 -20.39
CA GLN A 127 -16.49 37.05 -20.86
C GLN A 127 -15.19 36.52 -20.21
N CYS A 128 -14.40 37.39 -19.60
CA CYS A 128 -13.15 37.02 -18.93
C CYS A 128 -13.39 36.77 -17.44
N PHE A 129 -12.78 35.72 -16.89
CA PHE A 129 -12.88 35.46 -15.45
C PHE A 129 -12.30 36.63 -14.63
N SER A 130 -11.25 37.28 -15.15
CA SER A 130 -10.63 38.50 -14.63
C SER A 130 -11.44 39.79 -14.86
N ASN A 131 -12.60 39.76 -15.51
CA ASN A 131 -13.35 40.95 -15.91
C ASN A 131 -12.54 41.97 -16.75
N LYS A 132 -11.62 41.51 -17.61
CA LYS A 132 -10.81 42.40 -18.46
C LYS A 132 -10.39 41.75 -19.78
N CYS A 133 -10.85 42.35 -20.87
CA CYS A 133 -10.56 41.96 -22.25
C CYS A 133 -9.77 43.07 -22.95
N ILE A 134 -8.54 42.78 -23.37
CA ILE A 134 -7.70 43.72 -24.15
C ILE A 134 -7.27 43.02 -25.44
N ASN A 135 -7.51 43.67 -26.58
CA ASN A 135 -7.14 43.15 -27.92
C ASN A 135 -7.63 41.71 -28.15
N ASN A 136 -8.87 41.44 -27.74
CA ASN A 136 -9.52 40.13 -27.80
C ASN A 136 -8.86 39.04 -26.92
N SER A 137 -8.00 39.39 -25.97
CA SER A 137 -7.42 38.46 -25.00
C SER A 137 -7.80 38.84 -23.58
N CYS A 138 -8.18 37.84 -22.79
CA CYS A 138 -8.35 38.03 -21.35
C CYS A 138 -6.97 38.24 -20.71
N VAL A 139 -6.87 39.23 -19.83
CA VAL A 139 -5.63 39.55 -19.10
C VAL A 139 -5.92 39.72 -17.62
N PHE A 140 -4.88 39.65 -16.79
CA PHE A 140 -5.01 39.94 -15.36
C PHE A 140 -5.59 41.34 -15.12
N ASN A 141 -6.40 41.45 -14.07
CA ASN A 141 -7.06 42.68 -13.70
C ASN A 141 -6.93 42.92 -12.21
N ILE A 142 -6.07 43.87 -11.86
CA ILE A 142 -5.80 44.28 -10.48
C ILE A 142 -7.06 44.77 -9.73
N ASN A 143 -8.08 45.21 -10.46
CA ASN A 143 -9.36 45.67 -9.90
C ASN A 143 -10.43 44.57 -9.89
N SER A 144 -10.08 43.34 -10.31
CA SER A 144 -11.01 42.23 -10.23
C SER A 144 -11.11 41.72 -8.80
N ASN A 145 -12.27 41.16 -8.50
CA ASN A 145 -12.61 40.47 -7.27
C ASN A 145 -12.24 38.97 -7.34
N VAL A 146 -11.26 38.63 -8.17
CA VAL A 146 -10.78 37.25 -8.32
C VAL A 146 -9.59 37.05 -7.40
N GLU A 147 -9.63 35.96 -6.64
CA GLU A 147 -8.54 35.57 -5.76
C GLU A 147 -8.28 34.07 -5.91
N ARG A 148 -7.06 33.68 -5.59
CA ARG A 148 -6.63 32.31 -5.42
C ARG A 148 -6.33 32.09 -3.94
N CYS A 149 -6.79 30.98 -3.39
CA CYS A 149 -6.48 30.55 -2.04
C CYS A 149 -5.64 29.28 -2.09
N ASP A 150 -4.48 29.33 -1.42
CA ASP A 150 -3.56 28.21 -1.30
C ASP A 150 -3.34 27.88 0.18
N THR A 151 -2.96 26.63 0.44
CA THR A 151 -2.57 26.16 1.77
C THR A 151 -1.08 26.45 1.98
N LEU A 152 -0.77 27.23 3.00
CA LEU A 152 0.59 27.60 3.38
C LEU A 152 1.01 26.92 4.68
N TYR A 153 2.33 26.82 4.86
CA TYR A 153 2.94 26.25 6.04
C TYR A 153 3.85 27.28 6.71
N GLU A 154 3.66 27.52 8.00
CA GLU A 154 4.63 28.28 8.80
C GLU A 154 5.87 27.40 9.05
N LYS A 155 7.07 27.97 8.81
CA LYS A 155 8.32 27.29 9.17
C LYS A 155 8.34 27.04 10.69
N PRO A 156 8.67 25.82 11.13
CA PRO A 156 8.79 25.54 12.56
C PRO A 156 9.90 26.42 13.18
N PHE A 157 9.64 26.97 14.36
CA PHE A 157 10.62 27.74 15.14
C PHE A 157 10.55 27.27 16.59
N LEU A 158 11.61 26.65 17.10
CA LEU A 158 11.75 26.17 18.49
C LEU A 158 10.57 25.30 18.97
N ASP A 159 10.63 23.99 18.66
CA ASP A 159 9.74 22.93 19.16
C ASP A 159 8.24 23.05 18.79
N THR A 160 7.84 23.96 17.88
CA THR A 160 6.45 24.06 17.41
C THR A 160 6.25 23.37 16.07
N VAL A 161 5.18 22.57 15.94
CA VAL A 161 4.73 21.96 14.68
C VAL A 161 4.48 23.04 13.62
N SER A 162 4.82 22.76 12.36
CA SER A 162 4.45 23.66 11.25
C SER A 162 2.94 23.84 11.23
N LYS A 163 2.48 25.08 11.36
CA LYS A 163 1.06 25.39 11.28
C LYS A 163 0.65 25.49 9.83
N GLU A 164 -0.39 24.75 9.47
CA GLU A 164 -1.09 24.88 8.21
C GLU A 164 -2.11 26.02 8.33
N TYR A 165 -2.15 26.91 7.32
CA TYR A 165 -3.18 27.93 7.22
C TYR A 165 -3.49 28.23 5.76
N THR A 166 -4.74 28.57 5.46
CA THR A 166 -5.15 29.01 4.12
C THR A 166 -4.91 30.50 3.97
N HIS A 167 -4.25 30.91 2.89
CA HIS A 167 -4.08 32.31 2.54
C HIS A 167 -4.68 32.57 1.16
N CYS A 168 -5.48 33.63 1.05
CA CYS A 168 -6.15 34.03 -0.19
C CYS A 168 -5.60 35.36 -0.67
N GLY A 169 -5.24 35.44 -1.95
CA GLY A 169 -4.72 36.65 -2.58
C GLY A 169 -4.74 36.56 -4.10
N ARG A 170 -3.93 37.36 -4.76
CA ARG A 170 -3.75 37.34 -6.22
C ARG A 170 -3.08 36.05 -6.67
N ALA A 171 -3.43 35.60 -7.86
CA ALA A 171 -2.89 34.37 -8.42
C ALA A 171 -1.42 34.53 -8.85
N VAL A 172 -0.71 33.41 -8.97
CA VAL A 172 0.65 33.35 -9.50
C VAL A 172 0.71 34.02 -10.89
N GLY A 173 1.71 34.88 -11.11
CA GLY A 173 1.87 35.65 -12.35
C GLY A 173 1.20 37.04 -12.36
N GLU A 174 0.36 37.36 -11.36
CA GLU A 174 -0.20 38.72 -11.21
C GLU A 174 0.81 39.70 -10.63
N SER A 175 0.72 40.97 -11.03
CA SER A 175 1.52 42.04 -10.43
C SER A 175 1.17 42.25 -8.95
N CYS A 176 2.18 42.50 -8.12
CA CYS A 176 2.03 42.74 -6.69
C CYS A 176 3.02 43.79 -6.19
N THR A 177 2.74 44.38 -5.02
CA THR A 177 3.66 45.29 -4.33
C THR A 177 4.13 44.75 -2.98
N LYS A 178 3.43 43.77 -2.42
CA LYS A 178 3.71 43.14 -1.13
C LYS A 178 3.34 41.67 -1.18
N ASN A 179 4.03 40.87 -0.36
CA ASN A 179 3.79 39.44 -0.19
C ASN A 179 2.33 39.10 0.10
N SER A 180 1.72 39.80 1.06
CA SER A 180 0.34 39.56 1.50
C SER A 180 -0.72 39.84 0.42
N GLU A 181 -0.35 40.41 -0.73
CA GLU A 181 -1.26 40.55 -1.86
C GLU A 181 -1.39 39.25 -2.67
N CYS A 182 -0.49 38.29 -2.50
CA CYS A 182 -0.40 37.06 -3.29
C CYS A 182 -0.94 35.86 -2.52
N SER A 183 -1.51 34.88 -3.21
CA SER A 183 -2.07 33.68 -2.59
C SER A 183 -1.03 32.90 -1.77
N PHE A 184 0.21 32.80 -2.26
CA PHE A 184 1.33 32.16 -1.57
C PHE A 184 2.09 33.06 -0.57
N ASP A 185 1.57 34.24 -0.26
CA ASP A 185 2.25 35.26 0.58
C ASP A 185 3.69 35.56 0.09
N ASN A 186 3.89 35.59 -1.23
CA ASN A 186 5.18 35.86 -1.85
C ASN A 186 5.05 36.72 -3.12
N CYS A 187 5.65 37.92 -3.06
CA CYS A 187 5.74 38.85 -4.17
C CYS A 187 7.20 38.99 -4.60
N ASP A 188 7.60 38.24 -5.63
CA ASP A 188 8.96 38.24 -6.15
C ASP A 188 9.06 39.09 -7.41
N ASN A 189 10.00 40.04 -7.43
CA ASN A 189 10.21 40.97 -8.55
C ASN A 189 8.95 41.71 -9.02
N GLY A 190 8.01 41.98 -8.10
CA GLY A 190 6.74 42.66 -8.39
C GLY A 190 5.67 41.76 -9.02
N ILE A 191 5.85 40.44 -8.99
CA ILE A 191 4.91 39.43 -9.48
C ILE A 191 4.68 38.36 -8.40
N CYS A 192 3.45 37.88 -8.26
CA CYS A 192 3.13 36.80 -7.33
C CYS A 192 3.81 35.50 -7.75
N SER A 193 4.54 34.89 -6.83
CA SER A 193 5.30 33.66 -7.03
C SER A 193 4.74 32.52 -6.19
N ASP A 194 4.83 31.30 -6.70
CA ASP A 194 4.52 30.05 -6.00
C ASP A 194 5.68 29.56 -5.12
N SER A 195 6.80 30.29 -5.03
CA SER A 195 7.90 29.92 -4.15
C SER A 195 7.51 30.15 -2.69
N HIS A 196 7.25 29.06 -1.97
CA HIS A 196 6.93 29.10 -0.53
C HIS A 196 7.60 27.92 0.19
N TYR A 197 7.57 27.94 1.51
CA TYR A 197 8.04 26.81 2.30
C TYR A 197 7.07 25.64 2.16
N VAL A 198 7.55 24.55 1.58
CA VAL A 198 6.89 23.26 1.57
C VAL A 198 7.61 22.37 2.60
N PRO A 199 6.94 21.89 3.67
CA PRO A 199 7.56 21.00 4.63
C PRO A 199 8.10 19.76 3.91
N SER A 200 9.36 19.42 4.15
CA SER A 200 9.90 18.14 3.72
C SER A 200 9.24 17.00 4.50
N GLU A 201 9.35 15.76 4.02
CA GLU A 201 8.98 14.59 4.83
C GLU A 201 9.71 14.63 6.19
N TYR A 202 10.96 15.10 6.24
CA TYR A 202 11.70 15.31 7.48
C TYR A 202 11.08 16.35 8.42
N ASP A 203 10.54 17.46 7.90
CA ASP A 203 9.88 18.48 8.73
C ASP A 203 8.53 17.99 9.28
N ARG A 204 7.86 17.06 8.58
CA ARG A 204 6.71 16.31 9.12
C ARG A 204 7.13 15.24 10.12
N PHE A 205 8.35 14.71 10.00
CA PHE A 205 8.93 13.67 10.86
C PHE A 205 9.76 14.22 12.05
N GLU A 206 10.03 15.53 12.16
CA GLU A 206 10.60 16.11 13.40
C GLU A 206 9.63 16.08 14.59
N VAL A 207 8.42 15.54 14.37
CA VAL A 207 7.51 15.01 15.39
C VAL A 207 8.09 13.75 16.09
N VAL A 208 9.13 13.10 15.54
CA VAL A 208 9.77 11.88 16.07
C VAL A 208 10.93 12.20 17.02
N LYS A 209 10.72 13.10 17.98
CA LYS A 209 11.44 13.01 19.27
C LYS A 209 10.52 12.98 20.49
N TYR A 210 9.22 12.87 20.24
CA TYR A 210 8.22 12.37 21.17
C TYR A 210 7.30 11.42 20.39
N VAL A 211 7.81 10.23 20.07
CA VAL A 211 6.94 9.13 19.66
C VAL A 211 6.15 8.75 20.90
N PHE A 212 4.86 9.10 20.91
CA PHE A 212 3.85 8.51 21.78
C PHE A 212 4.32 8.17 23.21
N SER A 213 4.68 9.19 23.98
CA SER A 213 4.90 9.08 25.44
C SER A 213 6.26 8.55 25.94
N ALA A 214 7.27 8.44 25.07
CA ALA A 214 8.64 8.17 25.46
C ALA A 214 9.66 9.03 24.69
N LYS A 215 10.76 9.37 25.36
CA LYS A 215 11.87 10.14 24.79
C LYS A 215 12.98 9.23 24.28
N ASP A 216 13.21 9.24 22.98
CA ASP A 216 14.33 8.55 22.35
C ASP A 216 15.66 9.28 22.58
N VAL A 217 16.62 8.57 23.16
CA VAL A 217 18.00 9.04 23.35
C VAL A 217 19.01 8.30 22.45
N GLY A 218 18.52 7.56 21.46
CA GLY A 218 19.24 6.89 20.39
C GLY A 218 19.72 5.47 20.71
N THR A 219 19.84 5.11 22.00
CA THR A 219 20.25 3.77 22.47
C THR A 219 19.22 3.11 23.39
N TYR A 220 18.26 3.87 23.91
CA TYR A 220 17.16 3.42 24.76
C TYR A 220 16.09 4.53 24.81
N PHE A 221 14.92 4.22 25.38
CA PHE A 221 13.87 5.19 25.67
C PHE A 221 13.84 5.56 27.14
N VAL A 222 13.69 6.85 27.42
CA VAL A 222 13.21 7.32 28.73
C VAL A 222 11.70 7.35 28.66
N LEU A 223 11.03 6.57 29.50
CA LEU A 223 9.57 6.58 29.60
C LEU A 223 9.20 7.79 30.47
N ASP A 224 8.95 8.94 29.86
CA ASP A 224 8.80 10.23 30.56
C ASP A 224 7.36 10.54 31.01
N ASN A 225 6.41 9.69 30.62
CA ASN A 225 5.00 9.79 31.00
C ASN A 225 4.61 8.86 32.16
N VAL A 226 5.57 8.16 32.75
CA VAL A 226 5.36 7.35 33.95
C VAL A 226 5.89 8.09 35.19
N PRO A 227 5.21 7.98 36.36
CA PRO A 227 5.61 8.68 37.58
C PRO A 227 6.95 8.20 38.17
N LYS A 228 7.46 7.04 37.72
CA LYS A 228 8.72 6.46 38.19
C LYS A 228 9.69 6.32 37.03
N ASP A 229 10.98 6.56 37.30
CA ASP A 229 12.03 6.42 36.30
C ASP A 229 11.98 5.03 35.64
N ALA A 230 11.77 5.00 34.33
CA ALA A 230 11.79 3.76 33.57
C ALA A 230 12.53 3.97 32.25
N TYR A 231 13.33 2.97 31.90
CA TYR A 231 14.16 3.00 30.71
C TYR A 231 13.95 1.72 29.92
N LEU A 232 13.70 1.83 28.62
CA LEU A 232 13.42 0.69 27.74
C LEU A 232 14.49 0.55 26.66
N PHE A 233 15.07 -0.63 26.50
CA PHE A 233 16.01 -0.88 25.40
C PHE A 233 15.91 -2.33 24.90
N SER A 234 16.35 -2.59 23.68
CA SER A 234 16.50 -3.94 23.14
C SER A 234 17.98 -4.33 23.09
N ASP A 235 18.27 -5.63 23.18
CA ASP A 235 19.62 -6.11 22.89
C ASP A 235 20.00 -5.93 21.42
N ASN A 236 21.28 -6.11 21.13
CA ASN A 236 21.85 -5.85 19.81
C ASN A 236 21.20 -6.70 18.69
N ASP A 237 20.72 -7.91 19.00
CA ASP A 237 20.01 -8.78 18.07
C ASP A 237 18.48 -8.60 18.10
N CYS A 238 17.96 -7.61 18.85
CA CYS A 238 16.54 -7.28 18.93
C CYS A 238 15.63 -8.43 19.39
N LYS A 239 16.19 -9.46 20.04
CA LYS A 239 15.42 -10.62 20.50
C LYS A 239 14.81 -10.38 21.87
N LYS A 240 15.48 -9.60 22.73
CA LYS A 240 15.00 -9.29 24.07
C LYS A 240 14.90 -7.80 24.27
N THR A 241 13.78 -7.38 24.84
CA THR A 241 13.57 -6.01 25.28
C THR A 241 13.54 -6.00 26.81
N TYR A 242 14.30 -5.09 27.39
CA TYR A 242 14.47 -4.92 28.82
C TYR A 242 13.88 -3.60 29.27
N ILE A 243 13.28 -3.60 30.45
CA ILE A 243 12.88 -2.38 31.16
C ILE A 243 13.70 -2.24 32.45
N CYS A 244 14.22 -1.04 32.71
CA CYS A 244 15.10 -0.75 33.84
C CYS A 244 14.54 0.34 34.73
N LYS A 245 14.87 0.27 36.03
CA LYS A 245 14.41 1.22 37.05
C LYS A 245 15.35 2.41 37.25
N SER A 246 16.62 2.26 36.86
CA SER A 246 17.62 3.26 37.22
C SER A 246 18.74 3.37 36.20
N LYS A 247 19.22 4.60 36.08
CA LYS A 247 20.35 5.01 35.25
C LYS A 247 21.46 5.53 36.15
N ARG A 248 22.71 5.15 35.87
CA ARG A 248 23.90 5.64 36.56
C ARG A 248 24.82 6.31 35.56
N PHE A 249 25.19 7.56 35.82
CA PHE A 249 26.18 8.25 35.00
C PHE A 249 27.59 7.72 35.31
N ASN A 250 28.33 7.33 34.28
CA ASN A 250 29.71 6.87 34.40
C ASN A 250 30.65 7.94 33.85
N LEU A 251 31.39 8.62 34.74
CA LEU A 251 32.28 9.74 34.38
C LEU A 251 33.44 9.33 33.47
N LEU A 252 33.83 8.05 33.45
CA LEU A 252 35.01 7.60 32.69
C LEU A 252 34.72 7.32 31.21
N ASP A 253 33.48 6.92 30.87
CA ASP A 253 33.10 6.50 29.51
C ASP A 253 32.19 7.51 28.78
N PHE A 254 32.01 8.72 29.33
CA PHE A 254 31.10 9.74 28.78
C PHE A 254 29.69 9.20 28.46
N GLY A 255 29.24 8.22 29.25
CA GLY A 255 28.02 7.45 28.99
C GLY A 255 27.23 7.16 30.26
N ASP A 256 26.05 6.59 30.07
CA ASP A 256 25.20 6.13 31.14
C ASP A 256 25.03 4.61 31.13
N ASP A 257 24.96 4.02 32.32
CA ASP A 257 24.72 2.60 32.51
C ASP A 257 23.28 2.41 33.02
N LEU A 258 22.54 1.48 32.42
CA LEU A 258 21.24 1.07 32.95
C LEU A 258 21.41 -0.10 33.91
N ASN A 259 20.64 -0.09 35.00
CA ASN A 259 20.67 -1.14 36.00
C ASN A 259 19.28 -1.40 36.60
N ASN A 260 19.16 -2.46 37.40
CA ASN A 260 17.88 -2.97 37.87
C ASN A 260 16.92 -3.22 36.70
N CYS A 261 17.43 -3.93 35.69
CA CYS A 261 16.71 -4.25 34.47
C CYS A 261 16.00 -5.60 34.58
N TYR A 262 14.89 -5.75 33.87
CA TYR A 262 14.07 -6.94 33.84
C TYR A 262 13.86 -7.38 32.40
N TYR A 263 13.99 -8.68 32.13
CA TYR A 263 13.47 -9.32 30.93
C TYR A 263 12.25 -10.15 31.34
N ARG A 264 11.06 -9.67 30.97
CA ARG A 264 9.78 -10.19 31.49
C ARG A 264 9.77 -10.18 33.03
N ASN A 265 9.92 -11.35 33.66
CA ASN A 265 9.96 -11.53 35.12
C ASN A 265 11.39 -11.75 35.66
N GLU A 266 12.38 -11.97 34.78
CA GLU A 266 13.75 -12.24 35.19
C GLU A 266 14.50 -10.94 35.48
N ARG A 267 14.99 -10.80 36.72
CA ARG A 267 15.85 -9.68 37.11
C ARG A 267 17.29 -9.90 36.64
N MET A 268 17.80 -8.94 35.88
CA MET A 268 19.18 -8.95 35.40
C MET A 268 20.11 -8.37 36.46
N ASN A 269 20.97 -9.22 37.04
CA ASN A 269 21.95 -8.81 38.06
C ASN A 269 23.25 -8.25 37.44
N ARG A 270 23.12 -7.31 36.49
CA ARG A 270 24.25 -6.66 35.83
C ARG A 270 23.93 -5.24 35.38
N LEU A 271 24.96 -4.50 34.99
CA LEU A 271 24.85 -3.21 34.30
C LEU A 271 24.75 -3.47 32.79
N PHE A 272 24.06 -2.58 32.08
CA PHE A 272 24.03 -2.51 30.62
C PHE A 272 24.69 -1.22 30.15
N VAL A 273 25.83 -1.35 29.48
CA VAL A 273 26.61 -0.23 28.96
C VAL A 273 26.07 0.24 27.60
N PRO A 274 26.40 1.45 27.09
CA PRO A 274 25.93 1.93 25.79
C PRO A 274 26.07 0.96 24.62
N ALA A 275 27.17 0.21 24.54
CA ALA A 275 27.43 -0.72 23.43
C ALA A 275 26.53 -1.98 23.41
N GLU A 276 25.79 -2.25 24.49
CA GLU A 276 24.89 -3.40 24.61
C GLU A 276 23.42 -3.05 24.37
N ARG A 277 23.13 -1.76 24.16
CA ARG A 277 21.77 -1.23 24.10
C ARG A 277 21.46 -0.76 22.69
N LYS A 278 20.33 -1.22 22.17
CA LYS A 278 19.76 -0.75 20.93
C LYS A 278 18.43 -0.10 21.21
N ASP A 279 18.21 1.02 20.54
CA ASP A 279 16.91 1.68 20.49
C ASP A 279 15.84 0.67 20.00
N PRO A 280 14.78 0.41 20.79
CA PRO A 280 13.72 -0.54 20.42
C PRO A 280 13.01 -0.20 19.11
N ASP A 281 12.99 1.06 18.67
CA ASP A 281 12.37 1.46 17.40
C ASP A 281 13.26 1.13 16.20
N LYS A 282 14.57 0.93 16.41
CA LYS A 282 15.48 0.36 15.41
C LYS A 282 15.35 -1.16 15.28
N CYS A 283 14.49 -1.78 16.09
CA CYS A 283 14.09 -3.17 15.95
C CYS A 283 12.81 -3.29 15.10
N SER A 284 12.53 -4.50 14.62
CA SER A 284 11.30 -4.80 13.86
C SER A 284 10.06 -4.36 14.63
N PHE A 285 9.24 -3.51 14.00
CA PHE A 285 7.91 -3.18 14.50
C PHE A 285 7.11 -4.46 14.74
N LYS A 286 6.71 -4.69 16.00
CA LYS A 286 6.00 -5.92 16.40
C LYS A 286 4.48 -5.79 16.29
N GLY A 287 3.95 -4.57 16.26
CA GLY A 287 2.52 -4.28 16.18
C GLY A 287 2.06 -3.30 17.25
N ASN A 288 0.74 -3.11 17.31
CA ASN A 288 0.06 -2.33 18.33
C ASN A 288 -0.90 -3.22 19.13
N VAL A 289 -1.18 -2.83 20.37
CA VAL A 289 -2.16 -3.46 21.26
C VAL A 289 -3.09 -2.40 21.84
N GLU A 290 -4.34 -2.79 22.13
CA GLU A 290 -5.25 -1.90 22.85
C GLU A 290 -5.01 -2.06 24.36
N LEU A 291 -4.66 -0.98 25.06
CA LEU A 291 -4.35 -1.05 26.48
C LEU A 291 -5.61 -0.94 27.34
N ILE A 292 -5.74 -1.86 28.29
CA ILE A 292 -6.82 -1.82 29.28
C ILE A 292 -6.43 -0.78 30.34
N SER A 293 -7.36 0.15 30.64
CA SER A 293 -7.16 1.14 31.70
C SER A 293 -6.78 0.47 33.02
N GLY A 294 -5.70 0.91 33.66
CA GLY A 294 -5.23 0.30 34.89
C GLY A 294 -3.76 0.55 35.16
N LYS A 295 -3.11 -0.43 35.80
CA LYS A 295 -1.69 -0.37 36.17
C LYS A 295 -0.80 -0.97 35.09
N CYS A 296 0.36 -0.37 34.90
CA CYS A 296 1.48 -1.00 34.19
C CYS A 296 2.68 -1.17 35.12
N TYR A 297 3.59 -2.07 34.76
CA TYR A 297 4.59 -2.61 35.67
C TYR A 297 5.98 -2.73 35.05
N TYR A 298 7.00 -2.88 35.90
CA TYR A 298 8.37 -3.22 35.44
C TYR A 298 8.51 -4.70 35.05
N THR A 299 7.58 -5.55 35.46
CA THR A 299 7.60 -7.01 35.19
C THR A 299 6.26 -7.48 34.67
N SER A 300 6.24 -8.58 33.89
CA SER A 300 5.01 -9.06 33.27
C SER A 300 4.04 -9.73 34.26
N ASN A 301 4.52 -10.22 35.40
CA ASN A 301 3.68 -10.75 36.49
C ASN A 301 2.99 -9.67 37.34
N GLY A 302 3.36 -8.39 37.18
CA GLY A 302 2.74 -7.27 37.87
C GLY A 302 3.28 -6.93 39.26
N ASP A 303 4.59 -7.10 39.50
CA ASP A 303 5.18 -6.87 40.84
C ASP A 303 5.23 -5.38 41.23
N GLU A 304 6.01 -4.56 40.52
CA GLU A 304 6.16 -3.13 40.82
C GLU A 304 5.62 -2.27 39.69
N THR A 305 4.79 -1.29 40.02
CA THR A 305 4.15 -0.40 39.05
C THR A 305 5.13 0.59 38.44
N THR A 306 5.06 0.80 37.13
CA THR A 306 5.59 1.99 36.44
C THR A 306 4.58 3.13 36.53
N ILE A 307 3.29 2.82 36.36
CA ILE A 307 2.16 3.75 36.45
C ILE A 307 1.01 3.11 37.25
N ASP A 308 0.44 3.87 38.19
CA ASP A 308 -0.60 3.38 39.10
C ASP A 308 -2.02 3.48 38.53
N ASN A 309 -2.26 4.41 37.61
CA ASN A 309 -3.54 4.55 36.92
C ASN A 309 -3.36 5.19 35.54
N PHE A 310 -3.42 4.36 34.51
CA PHE A 310 -3.37 4.76 33.12
C PHE A 310 -4.79 5.01 32.60
N GLY A 311 -5.07 6.25 32.19
CA GLY A 311 -6.40 6.73 31.76
C GLY A 311 -6.93 6.14 30.45
N GLY A 312 -6.26 5.12 29.90
CA GLY A 312 -6.61 4.46 28.64
C GLY A 312 -6.06 5.22 27.44
N TYR A 313 -5.09 4.61 26.75
CA TYR A 313 -4.77 4.92 25.37
C TYR A 313 -5.23 3.71 24.57
N PRO A 314 -6.15 3.87 23.61
CA PRO A 314 -6.80 2.73 22.98
C PRO A 314 -5.85 1.93 22.10
N SER A 315 -4.66 2.43 21.77
CA SER A 315 -3.66 1.70 20.99
C SER A 315 -2.26 2.17 21.37
N ALA A 316 -1.37 1.22 21.69
CA ALA A 316 0.03 1.48 22.00
C ALA A 316 0.92 0.47 21.26
N ARG A 317 2.12 0.90 20.88
CA ARG A 317 3.12 -0.01 20.32
C ARG A 317 3.57 -0.97 21.41
N PHE A 318 3.79 -2.24 21.06
CA PHE A 318 4.41 -3.18 21.99
C PHE A 318 5.79 -3.61 21.51
N TYR A 319 6.66 -3.87 22.49
CA TYR A 319 8.05 -4.29 22.32
C TYR A 319 8.28 -5.74 22.76
N ASP A 320 7.38 -6.31 23.56
CA ASP A 320 7.27 -7.73 23.90
C ASP A 320 5.83 -8.05 24.34
N ILE A 321 5.38 -9.29 24.18
CA ILE A 321 4.09 -9.78 24.70
C ILE A 321 4.34 -11.03 25.53
N ASP A 322 3.74 -11.04 26.71
CA ASP A 322 3.64 -12.19 27.59
C ASP A 322 2.18 -12.66 27.60
N PHE A 323 1.89 -13.66 26.77
CA PHE A 323 0.55 -14.24 26.67
C PHE A 323 0.13 -15.00 27.92
N GLU A 324 1.07 -15.51 28.73
CA GLU A 324 0.75 -16.23 29.98
C GLU A 324 0.20 -15.27 31.03
N ASN A 325 0.83 -14.10 31.17
CA ASN A 325 0.39 -13.05 32.10
C ASN A 325 -0.59 -12.04 31.49
N GLN A 326 -0.92 -12.19 30.20
CA GLN A 326 -1.77 -11.27 29.43
C GLN A 326 -1.30 -9.81 29.54
N ARG A 327 0.02 -9.59 29.35
CA ARG A 327 0.62 -8.25 29.33
C ARG A 327 1.44 -7.99 28.09
N ALA A 328 1.46 -6.74 27.67
CA ALA A 328 2.33 -6.24 26.62
C ALA A 328 3.29 -5.20 27.22
N LEU A 329 4.57 -5.29 26.85
CA LEU A 329 5.58 -4.30 27.20
C LEU A 329 5.47 -3.14 26.22
N THR A 330 5.09 -1.96 26.71
CA THR A 330 4.91 -0.73 25.91
C THR A 330 5.77 0.40 26.45
N GLU A 331 5.62 1.60 25.90
CA GLU A 331 6.15 2.87 26.42
C GLU A 331 5.68 3.22 27.84
N PHE A 332 4.69 2.50 28.39
CA PHE A 332 4.19 2.69 29.76
C PHE A 332 4.67 1.57 30.70
N GLY A 333 5.42 0.58 30.21
CA GLY A 333 5.79 -0.64 30.92
C GLY A 333 4.92 -1.84 30.53
N TRP A 334 4.90 -2.88 31.37
CA TRP A 334 4.07 -4.07 31.16
C TRP A 334 2.62 -3.77 31.52
N CYS A 335 1.80 -3.46 30.52
CA CYS A 335 0.38 -3.12 30.69
C CYS A 335 -0.51 -4.32 30.39
N ALA A 336 -1.69 -4.35 31.05
CA ALA A 336 -2.75 -5.24 30.61
C ALA A 336 -3.28 -4.74 29.26
N PHE A 337 -3.59 -5.65 28.35
CA PHE A 337 -4.04 -5.30 27.01
C PHE A 337 -5.23 -6.15 26.60
N SER A 338 -6.12 -5.58 25.79
CA SER A 338 -7.01 -6.34 24.93
C SER A 338 -6.28 -6.53 23.61
N TYR A 339 -5.92 -7.78 23.33
CA TYR A 339 -5.64 -8.15 21.96
C TYR A 339 -6.99 -8.31 21.29
N ASN A 340 -7.33 -7.44 20.34
CA ASN A 340 -8.39 -7.76 19.41
C ASN A 340 -7.88 -8.91 18.53
N ASN A 341 -8.01 -10.12 19.04
CA ASN A 341 -7.55 -11.32 18.36
C ASN A 341 -8.47 -11.70 17.20
N ASN A 342 -9.51 -10.91 16.90
CA ASN A 342 -10.42 -11.19 15.80
C ASN A 342 -9.63 -11.40 14.51
N ASP A 343 -8.60 -10.61 14.22
CA ASP A 343 -7.76 -10.78 13.02
C ASP A 343 -6.89 -12.05 13.07
N ALA A 344 -6.56 -12.55 14.26
CA ALA A 344 -5.78 -13.77 14.46
C ALA A 344 -6.65 -15.03 14.63
N THR A 345 -7.96 -14.88 14.84
CA THR A 345 -8.93 -15.97 15.07
C THR A 345 -10.19 -15.80 14.23
N TRP A 346 -10.11 -15.15 13.07
CA TRP A 346 -11.29 -14.83 12.28
C TRP A 346 -11.89 -16.08 11.63
N MET A 347 -11.08 -17.11 11.33
CA MET A 347 -11.61 -18.36 10.80
C MET A 347 -12.37 -19.17 11.85
N GLU A 348 -12.05 -19.02 13.13
CA GLU A 348 -12.82 -19.62 14.23
C GLU A 348 -14.29 -19.16 14.23
N GLN A 349 -14.57 -17.97 13.70
CA GLN A 349 -15.92 -17.39 13.68
C GLN A 349 -16.85 -18.00 12.62
N PHE A 350 -16.36 -18.88 11.73
CA PHE A 350 -17.22 -19.56 10.76
C PHE A 350 -18.04 -20.68 11.43
N ASP A 351 -19.37 -20.50 11.46
CA ASP A 351 -20.32 -21.50 11.96
C ASP A 351 -20.29 -22.80 11.15
N ASN A 352 -20.18 -22.70 9.82
CA ASN A 352 -20.14 -23.87 8.94
C ASN A 352 -18.71 -24.39 8.78
N ARG A 353 -18.34 -25.36 9.61
CA ARG A 353 -17.01 -25.97 9.62
C ARG A 353 -16.74 -26.86 8.40
N GLU A 354 -17.78 -27.33 7.73
CA GLU A 354 -17.69 -28.13 6.51
C GLU A 354 -17.46 -27.28 5.25
N LEU A 355 -17.34 -25.96 5.40
CA LEU A 355 -17.08 -25.04 4.30
C LEU A 355 -15.68 -25.30 3.70
N PRO A 356 -15.57 -25.66 2.41
CA PRO A 356 -14.28 -25.75 1.71
C PRO A 356 -13.52 -24.43 1.77
N ILE A 357 -12.19 -24.49 1.96
CA ILE A 357 -11.37 -23.27 2.09
C ILE A 357 -11.43 -22.35 0.86
N ASN A 358 -11.71 -22.89 -0.34
CA ASN A 358 -11.88 -22.11 -1.56
C ASN A 358 -13.26 -21.41 -1.66
N GLN A 359 -14.13 -21.57 -0.67
CA GLN A 359 -15.37 -20.82 -0.52
C GLN A 359 -15.26 -19.72 0.55
N ILE A 360 -14.10 -19.58 1.18
CA ILE A 360 -13.80 -18.55 2.18
C ILE A 360 -13.06 -17.40 1.47
N ASN A 361 -13.44 -16.15 1.79
CA ASN A 361 -12.66 -14.99 1.38
C ASN A 361 -11.44 -14.86 2.30
N ILE A 362 -10.26 -15.19 1.79
CA ILE A 362 -9.02 -15.26 2.58
C ILE A 362 -8.10 -14.11 2.16
N PRO A 363 -7.67 -13.22 3.08
CA PRO A 363 -6.61 -12.26 2.78
C PRO A 363 -5.28 -12.99 2.58
N GLY A 364 -4.49 -12.55 1.62
CA GLY A 364 -3.17 -13.10 1.34
C GLY A 364 -2.15 -11.99 1.08
N THR A 365 -0.89 -12.29 1.33
CA THR A 365 0.23 -11.38 1.05
C THR A 365 1.01 -11.87 -0.17
N HIS A 366 1.29 -10.95 -1.10
CA HIS A 366 2.17 -11.22 -2.24
C HIS A 366 3.62 -11.19 -1.78
N ASP A 367 4.42 -12.17 -2.18
CA ASP A 367 5.84 -12.32 -1.82
C ASP A 367 6.12 -12.05 -0.33
N SER A 368 5.44 -12.80 0.54
CA SER A 368 5.39 -12.57 2.00
C SER A 368 6.75 -12.47 2.70
N GLY A 369 7.84 -12.92 2.07
CA GLY A 369 9.20 -12.79 2.59
C GLY A 369 9.88 -11.45 2.34
N THR A 370 9.25 -10.51 1.64
CA THR A 370 9.89 -9.26 1.17
C THR A 370 9.86 -8.10 2.17
N TYR A 371 9.29 -8.30 3.36
CA TYR A 371 9.14 -7.23 4.37
C TYR A 371 10.44 -6.60 4.88
N ALA A 372 11.60 -7.17 4.52
CA ALA A 372 12.93 -6.66 4.87
C ALA A 372 13.88 -6.61 3.67
N VAL A 373 13.37 -6.55 2.44
CA VAL A 373 14.21 -6.27 1.28
C VAL A 373 14.64 -4.80 1.35
N ASP A 374 15.83 -4.58 1.91
CA ASP A 374 16.44 -3.26 1.95
C ASP A 374 17.07 -2.96 0.59
N VAL A 375 16.40 -2.11 -0.20
CA VAL A 375 16.89 -1.68 -1.51
C VAL A 375 18.13 -0.78 -1.37
N ALA A 376 18.28 -0.07 -0.23
CA ALA A 376 19.49 0.68 0.10
C ALA A 376 20.61 -0.23 0.63
N GLY A 377 20.23 -1.41 1.13
CA GLY A 377 21.10 -2.49 1.58
C GLY A 377 21.40 -3.54 0.51
N LEU A 378 21.52 -3.16 -0.77
CA LEU A 378 22.31 -3.96 -1.72
C LEU A 378 23.60 -4.33 -0.98
N PRO A 379 23.93 -5.61 -0.75
CA PRO A 379 25.13 -5.99 -0.03
C PRO A 379 26.35 -5.58 -0.85
N ILE A 380 26.73 -4.30 -0.77
CA ILE A 380 28.00 -3.79 -1.21
C ILE A 380 28.99 -4.44 -0.25
N ILE A 381 29.59 -5.53 -0.74
CA ILE A 381 30.79 -6.17 -0.20
C ILE A 381 30.53 -7.13 0.98
N ASN A 382 30.12 -8.37 0.64
CA ASN A 382 30.74 -9.61 1.11
C ASN A 382 30.14 -10.87 0.43
N SER A 383 29.81 -10.80 -0.87
CA SER A 383 29.24 -11.92 -1.63
C SER A 383 30.29 -12.97 -2.04
N PHE A 384 30.96 -13.59 -1.07
CA PHE A 384 31.21 -15.01 -1.24
C PHE A 384 29.93 -15.72 -0.80
N ARG A 385 28.95 -15.84 -1.73
CA ARG A 385 27.89 -16.84 -1.57
C ARG A 385 28.63 -18.14 -1.22
N ASN A 386 28.36 -18.79 -0.10
CA ASN A 386 28.81 -20.17 0.07
C ASN A 386 27.92 -21.01 -0.85
N TRP A 387 28.39 -21.29 -2.07
CA TRP A 387 27.70 -22.16 -3.05
C TRP A 387 27.66 -23.63 -2.59
N TRP A 388 28.22 -23.92 -1.41
CA TRP A 388 28.49 -25.27 -0.91
C TRP A 388 27.30 -25.86 -0.16
N ASP A 389 26.52 -25.03 0.52
CA ASP A 389 25.47 -25.49 1.44
C ASP A 389 24.13 -25.70 0.71
N LYS A 390 23.47 -26.83 0.99
CA LYS A 390 22.13 -27.17 0.47
C LYS A 390 21.05 -26.39 1.25
N GLU A 391 21.03 -25.08 1.08
CA GLU A 391 20.11 -24.17 1.74
C GLU A 391 18.89 -23.85 0.88
N ILE A 392 17.71 -23.75 1.50
CA ILE A 392 16.49 -23.27 0.84
C ILE A 392 16.02 -22.03 1.60
N TYR A 393 16.09 -20.89 0.93
CA TYR A 393 15.69 -19.58 1.46
C TYR A 393 14.84 -18.84 0.44
N LEU A 394 14.15 -17.81 0.93
CA LEU A 394 13.20 -17.03 0.13
C LEU A 394 13.96 -16.06 -0.77
N THR A 395 13.43 -15.87 -1.97
CA THR A 395 13.91 -14.88 -2.93
C THR A 395 12.74 -14.06 -3.46
N HIS A 396 13.06 -12.88 -3.99
CA HIS A 396 12.21 -12.13 -4.88
C HIS A 396 12.99 -11.88 -6.16
N GLU A 397 12.70 -12.67 -7.19
CA GLU A 397 13.52 -12.83 -8.38
C GLU A 397 14.97 -13.15 -8.01
N LYS A 398 15.90 -12.25 -8.31
CA LYS A 398 17.34 -12.44 -8.08
C LYS A 398 17.80 -12.01 -6.68
N PHE A 399 16.91 -11.44 -5.87
CA PHE A 399 17.24 -10.88 -4.57
C PHE A 399 16.94 -11.87 -3.46
N ASP A 400 17.94 -12.13 -2.61
CA ASP A 400 17.78 -12.97 -1.42
C ASP A 400 16.97 -12.19 -0.37
N CYS A 401 15.93 -12.79 0.20
CA CYS A 401 15.15 -12.17 1.28
C CYS A 401 15.90 -12.30 2.61
N VAL A 402 15.73 -11.31 3.50
CA VAL A 402 16.37 -11.26 4.82
C VAL A 402 15.33 -11.44 5.92
N ASN A 403 15.63 -12.26 6.91
CA ASN A 403 14.81 -12.39 8.11
C ASN A 403 15.14 -11.22 9.03
N LYS A 404 14.19 -10.30 9.23
CA LYS A 404 14.44 -9.08 10.03
C LYS A 404 14.71 -9.36 11.51
N LYS A 405 14.33 -10.55 12.03
CA LYS A 405 14.61 -10.95 13.42
C LYS A 405 16.07 -11.37 13.60
N THR A 406 16.69 -11.97 12.59
CA THR A 406 18.06 -12.49 12.68
C THR A 406 19.07 -11.67 11.89
N ASN A 407 18.59 -10.84 10.96
CA ASN A 407 19.38 -10.14 9.95
C ASN A 407 20.20 -11.09 9.05
N GLU A 408 19.75 -12.34 8.92
CA GLU A 408 20.33 -13.38 8.06
C GLU A 408 19.39 -13.67 6.88
N LYS A 409 19.79 -14.55 5.96
CA LYS A 409 18.89 -15.04 4.90
C LYS A 409 17.59 -15.56 5.51
N TYR A 410 16.47 -15.28 4.87
CA TYR A 410 15.19 -15.78 5.34
C TYR A 410 14.95 -17.20 4.86
N TYR A 411 15.20 -18.19 5.71
CA TYR A 411 15.11 -19.59 5.34
C TYR A 411 13.64 -20.07 5.27
N LEU A 412 13.35 -21.01 4.37
CA LEU A 412 12.00 -21.60 4.28
C LEU A 412 11.59 -22.30 5.60
N SER A 413 12.56 -22.86 6.32
CA SER A 413 12.35 -23.44 7.65
C SER A 413 11.86 -22.41 8.67
N ASP A 414 12.30 -21.16 8.58
CA ASP A 414 11.86 -20.10 9.49
C ASP A 414 10.38 -19.81 9.26
N VAL A 415 9.97 -19.70 8.00
CA VAL A 415 8.56 -19.47 7.63
C VAL A 415 7.66 -20.60 8.12
N PHE A 416 8.06 -21.87 7.93
CA PHE A 416 7.30 -23.00 8.48
C PHE A 416 7.26 -22.95 10.01
N ASN A 417 8.35 -22.57 10.66
CA ASN A 417 8.41 -22.47 12.11
C ASN A 417 7.48 -21.41 12.69
N GLU A 418 7.41 -20.24 12.04
CA GLU A 418 6.52 -19.15 12.41
C GLU A 418 5.05 -19.51 12.18
N ALA A 419 4.74 -20.14 11.05
CA ALA A 419 3.39 -20.64 10.75
C ALA A 419 2.92 -21.69 11.77
N ILE A 420 3.80 -22.61 12.16
CA ILE A 420 3.50 -23.64 13.17
C ILE A 420 3.29 -23.02 14.56
N GLU A 421 4.10 -22.02 14.92
CA GLU A 421 3.94 -21.29 16.18
C GLU A 421 2.60 -20.54 16.21
N PHE A 422 2.22 -19.87 15.13
CA PHE A 422 0.90 -19.26 14.99
C PHE A 422 -0.22 -20.29 15.16
N LEU A 423 -0.19 -21.40 14.41
CA LEU A 423 -1.22 -22.44 14.48
C LEU A 423 -1.25 -23.19 15.81
N HIS A 424 -0.14 -23.22 16.56
CA HIS A 424 -0.11 -23.76 17.91
C HIS A 424 -0.93 -22.89 18.88
N HIS A 425 -0.83 -21.56 18.74
CA HIS A 425 -1.61 -20.60 19.52
C HIS A 425 -3.06 -20.48 19.03
N PHE A 426 -3.30 -20.55 17.73
CA PHE A 426 -4.60 -20.36 17.09
C PHE A 426 -5.03 -21.62 16.34
N LYS A 427 -5.38 -22.66 17.10
CA LYS A 427 -5.63 -24.03 16.58
C LYS A 427 -6.84 -24.14 15.66
N ASN A 428 -7.75 -23.16 15.69
CA ASN A 428 -8.94 -23.10 14.86
C ASN A 428 -8.73 -22.36 13.52
N GLU A 429 -7.52 -21.85 13.28
CA GLU A 429 -7.14 -21.24 12.02
C GLU A 429 -6.46 -22.27 11.11
N THR A 430 -6.32 -21.93 9.83
CA THR A 430 -5.48 -22.66 8.89
C THR A 430 -4.61 -21.68 8.12
N ILE A 431 -3.42 -22.11 7.70
CA ILE A 431 -2.52 -21.31 6.85
C ILE A 431 -2.47 -21.94 5.47
N ILE A 432 -2.78 -21.16 4.45
CA ILE A 432 -2.53 -21.54 3.06
C ILE A 432 -1.16 -21.01 2.67
N MET A 433 -0.24 -21.91 2.32
CA MET A 433 1.10 -21.53 1.89
C MET A 433 1.33 -21.95 0.46
N HIS A 434 1.78 -21.01 -0.37
CA HIS A 434 1.98 -21.22 -1.79
C HIS A 434 3.47 -21.14 -2.14
N LEU A 435 4.04 -22.24 -2.63
CA LEU A 435 5.44 -22.31 -3.03
C LEU A 435 5.59 -22.19 -4.55
N LYS A 436 6.59 -21.42 -4.97
CA LYS A 436 6.98 -21.23 -6.37
C LYS A 436 8.50 -21.36 -6.46
N ASP A 437 8.97 -22.02 -7.51
CA ASP A 437 10.38 -21.95 -7.89
C ASP A 437 10.65 -20.57 -8.47
N ASP A 438 11.36 -19.74 -7.72
CA ASP A 438 11.60 -18.36 -8.12
C ASP A 438 13.01 -18.18 -8.71
N ASN A 439 14.05 -18.48 -7.92
CA ASN A 439 15.44 -18.45 -8.37
C ASN A 439 16.25 -19.64 -7.86
N ILE A 440 15.85 -20.85 -8.29
CA ILE A 440 16.54 -22.09 -7.93
C ILE A 440 17.83 -22.21 -8.76
N ASN A 441 18.96 -22.26 -8.07
CA ASN A 441 20.25 -22.56 -8.67
C ASN A 441 20.58 -24.04 -8.48
N ILE A 442 20.49 -24.82 -9.57
CA ILE A 442 20.98 -26.19 -9.60
C ILE A 442 22.44 -26.12 -10.01
N SER A 443 23.31 -26.62 -9.15
CA SER A 443 24.75 -26.58 -9.40
C SER A 443 25.09 -27.45 -10.62
N ASN A 444 25.50 -26.81 -11.71
CA ASN A 444 26.41 -27.46 -12.65
C ASN A 444 27.78 -27.43 -11.97
N SER A 445 28.46 -28.58 -11.90
CA SER A 445 29.81 -28.67 -11.32
C SER A 445 30.69 -27.55 -11.87
N THR A 446 31.16 -26.67 -11.00
CA THR A 446 32.07 -25.60 -11.41
C THR A 446 33.49 -26.13 -11.25
N GLU A 447 34.23 -26.19 -12.36
CA GLU A 447 35.65 -26.53 -12.32
C GLU A 447 36.42 -25.31 -11.83
N TYR A 448 37.08 -25.44 -10.68
CA TYR A 448 37.99 -24.44 -10.16
C TYR A 448 39.41 -24.83 -10.58
N HIS A 449 40.04 -23.99 -11.41
CA HIS A 449 41.44 -24.15 -11.79
C HIS A 449 42.34 -23.42 -10.78
N ASP A 450 43.10 -24.16 -10.00
CA ASP A 450 44.17 -23.59 -9.20
C ASP A 450 45.41 -23.38 -10.10
N TYR A 451 45.48 -22.21 -10.71
CA TYR A 451 46.57 -21.84 -11.61
C TYR A 451 47.94 -21.78 -10.90
N MET A 452 47.99 -21.65 -9.57
CA MET A 452 49.24 -21.62 -8.80
C MET A 452 49.81 -23.03 -8.59
N HIS A 453 48.97 -24.07 -8.61
CA HIS A 453 49.38 -25.46 -8.35
C HIS A 453 49.11 -26.43 -9.51
N GLY A 454 48.49 -25.97 -10.60
CA GLY A 454 48.22 -26.78 -11.79
C GLY A 454 47.15 -27.86 -11.57
N SER A 455 46.42 -27.81 -10.45
CA SER A 455 45.36 -28.74 -10.10
C SER A 455 43.97 -28.20 -10.48
N VAL A 456 43.11 -29.08 -10.97
CA VAL A 456 41.69 -28.78 -11.22
C VAL A 456 40.87 -29.43 -10.11
N TYR A 457 40.09 -28.63 -9.40
CA TYR A 457 39.17 -29.10 -8.38
C TYR A 457 37.74 -28.98 -8.91
N THR A 458 37.06 -30.12 -9.09
CA THR A 458 35.62 -30.12 -9.31
C THR A 458 34.93 -30.07 -7.96
N ILE A 459 34.36 -28.93 -7.62
CA ILE A 459 33.66 -28.79 -6.35
C ILE A 459 32.16 -28.94 -6.59
N LYS A 460 31.57 -29.99 -6.01
CA LYS A 460 30.11 -30.25 -6.06
C LYS A 460 29.45 -29.59 -4.84
N GLY A 461 29.14 -28.31 -4.94
CA GLY A 461 28.35 -27.57 -3.94
C GLY A 461 26.91 -27.42 -4.37
N GLY A 462 25.95 -27.44 -3.44
CA GLY A 462 24.53 -27.18 -3.73
C GLY A 462 23.71 -28.41 -4.18
N PHE A 463 22.49 -28.16 -4.66
CA PHE A 463 21.56 -29.20 -5.11
C PHE A 463 21.90 -29.66 -6.53
N GLY A 464 21.97 -30.98 -6.75
CA GLY A 464 22.30 -31.56 -8.05
C GLY A 464 21.13 -31.63 -9.02
N THR A 465 19.89 -31.67 -8.51
CA THR A 465 18.66 -31.75 -9.33
C THR A 465 17.48 -31.07 -8.63
N TYR A 466 16.44 -30.70 -9.38
CA TYR A 466 15.15 -30.25 -8.81
C TYR A 466 14.56 -31.28 -7.84
N LYS A 467 14.68 -32.57 -8.15
CA LYS A 467 14.20 -33.65 -7.25
C LYS A 467 14.89 -33.61 -5.88
N GLU A 468 16.17 -33.25 -5.82
CA GLU A 468 16.87 -33.07 -4.54
C GLU A 468 16.37 -31.84 -3.78
N VAL A 469 16.11 -30.72 -4.48
CA VAL A 469 15.53 -29.51 -3.86
C VAL A 469 14.16 -29.84 -3.26
N TYR A 470 13.28 -30.47 -4.05
CA TYR A 470 11.94 -30.83 -3.59
C TYR A 470 11.97 -31.85 -2.45
N LYS A 471 12.91 -32.81 -2.49
CA LYS A 471 13.13 -33.71 -1.35
C LYS A 471 13.51 -32.92 -0.09
N ALA A 472 14.41 -31.95 -0.18
CA ALA A 472 14.78 -31.12 0.95
C ALA A 472 13.61 -30.28 1.49
N ILE A 473 12.76 -29.74 0.61
CA ILE A 473 11.51 -29.06 1.03
C ILE A 473 10.58 -30.05 1.76
N ALA A 474 10.43 -31.28 1.27
CA ALA A 474 9.64 -32.32 1.94
C ALA A 474 10.22 -32.71 3.30
N ASP A 475 11.55 -32.84 3.40
CA ASP A 475 12.26 -33.15 4.64
C ASP A 475 12.14 -32.02 5.68
N LEU A 476 12.00 -30.77 5.25
CA LEU A 476 11.67 -29.63 6.11
C LEU A 476 10.19 -29.61 6.55
N SER A 477 9.29 -30.27 5.81
CA SER A 477 7.84 -30.20 5.98
C SER A 477 7.17 -31.57 6.22
N ILE A 478 6.61 -32.17 5.17
CA ILE A 478 5.74 -33.36 5.20
C ILE A 478 6.45 -34.66 5.60
N ASN A 479 7.78 -34.70 5.57
CA ASN A 479 8.60 -35.84 6.03
C ASN A 479 9.26 -35.57 7.39
N ASN A 480 9.10 -34.37 7.95
CA ASN A 480 9.80 -33.96 9.16
C ASN A 480 9.18 -34.65 10.40
N LYS A 481 9.89 -35.63 10.97
CA LYS A 481 9.46 -36.38 12.17
C LYS A 481 9.95 -35.77 13.49
N SER A 482 10.59 -34.60 13.46
CA SER A 482 10.96 -33.90 14.70
C SER A 482 9.72 -33.51 15.50
N MET A 483 9.87 -33.32 16.81
CA MET A 483 8.79 -32.88 17.69
C MET A 483 8.83 -31.36 17.85
N LYS A 484 7.67 -30.70 17.72
CA LYS A 484 7.48 -29.27 18.04
C LYS A 484 6.14 -29.11 18.74
N PHE A 485 6.15 -28.49 19.93
CA PHE A 485 4.97 -28.36 20.81
C PHE A 485 4.20 -29.68 21.02
N ASP A 486 4.92 -30.75 21.36
CA ASP A 486 4.36 -32.10 21.59
C ASP A 486 3.63 -32.75 20.40
N LYS A 487 3.83 -32.21 19.19
CA LYS A 487 3.29 -32.75 17.93
C LYS A 487 4.44 -32.99 16.95
N GLU A 488 4.38 -34.10 16.22
CA GLU A 488 5.34 -34.35 15.13
C GLU A 488 5.17 -33.28 14.04
N TYR A 489 6.29 -32.72 13.58
CA TYR A 489 6.32 -31.53 12.72
C TYR A 489 5.47 -31.69 11.45
N TYR A 490 5.57 -32.85 10.78
CA TYR A 490 4.80 -33.13 9.57
C TYR A 490 3.27 -33.12 9.79
N LYS A 491 2.77 -33.32 11.02
CA LYS A 491 1.32 -33.29 11.32
C LYS A 491 0.76 -31.87 11.30
N TYR A 492 1.60 -30.84 11.24
CA TYR A 492 1.16 -29.47 10.97
C TYR A 492 0.91 -29.22 9.49
N PHE A 493 1.14 -30.18 8.60
CA PHE A 493 0.83 -30.03 7.17
C PHE A 493 -0.37 -30.90 6.82
N TYR A 494 -1.31 -30.33 6.06
CA TYR A 494 -2.47 -31.08 5.59
C TYR A 494 -2.04 -32.12 4.53
N ASN A 495 -2.43 -33.38 4.75
CA ASN A 495 -2.05 -34.52 3.90
C ASN A 495 -3.25 -35.30 3.33
N GLY A 496 -4.48 -34.79 3.50
CA GLY A 496 -5.69 -35.41 2.95
C GLY A 496 -5.73 -35.32 1.42
N ASN A 497 -6.65 -36.06 0.78
CA ASN A 497 -6.69 -36.16 -0.68
C ASN A 497 -7.30 -34.94 -1.37
N ASN A 498 -8.24 -34.24 -0.72
CA ASN A 498 -8.94 -33.08 -1.27
C ASN A 498 -7.94 -31.98 -1.66
N LEU A 499 -8.12 -31.35 -2.82
CA LEU A 499 -7.26 -30.24 -3.25
C LEU A 499 -7.55 -28.98 -2.41
N PHE A 500 -8.83 -28.69 -2.16
CA PHE A 500 -9.27 -27.69 -1.18
C PHE A 500 -10.01 -28.43 -0.05
N PRO A 501 -9.36 -28.70 1.09
CA PRO A 501 -10.02 -29.30 2.24
C PRO A 501 -11.16 -28.42 2.77
N THR A 502 -12.04 -29.01 3.58
CA THR A 502 -12.93 -28.21 4.43
C THR A 502 -12.13 -27.46 5.48
N LEU A 503 -12.70 -26.38 6.02
CA LEU A 503 -12.07 -25.65 7.11
C LEU A 503 -11.78 -26.59 8.29
N GLU A 504 -12.72 -27.47 8.65
CA GLU A 504 -12.52 -28.46 9.72
C GLU A 504 -11.34 -29.40 9.43
N GLU A 505 -11.19 -29.88 8.20
CA GLU A 505 -10.06 -30.72 7.79
C GLU A 505 -8.71 -29.99 7.85
N ALA A 506 -8.70 -28.66 7.73
CA ALA A 506 -7.47 -27.86 7.60
C ALA A 506 -7.02 -27.15 8.90
N LYS A 507 -7.87 -27.13 9.93
CA LYS A 507 -7.61 -26.44 11.21
C LYS A 507 -6.32 -26.91 11.90
N GLY A 508 -5.51 -25.95 12.34
CA GLY A 508 -4.22 -26.21 12.98
C GLY A 508 -3.19 -26.84 12.04
N GLN A 509 -3.42 -26.74 10.73
CA GLN A 509 -2.55 -27.24 9.68
C GLN A 509 -2.26 -26.18 8.60
N ILE A 510 -1.15 -26.39 7.89
CA ILE A 510 -0.71 -25.66 6.72
C ILE A 510 -1.17 -26.44 5.49
N VAL A 511 -2.00 -25.82 4.66
CA VAL A 511 -2.35 -26.34 3.34
C VAL A 511 -1.29 -25.84 2.35
N LEU A 512 -0.37 -26.74 2.00
CA LEU A 512 0.77 -26.42 1.15
C LEU A 512 0.41 -26.60 -0.33
N PHE A 513 0.35 -25.50 -1.08
CA PHE A 513 0.20 -25.50 -2.53
C PHE A 513 1.54 -25.25 -3.23
N THR A 514 1.72 -25.80 -4.44
CA THR A 514 2.92 -25.57 -5.27
C THR A 514 2.52 -25.14 -6.67
N ARG A 515 3.13 -24.07 -7.21
CA ARG A 515 2.88 -23.61 -8.61
C ARG A 515 3.34 -24.65 -9.63
N ASN A 516 4.50 -25.27 -9.38
CA ASN A 516 5.07 -26.30 -10.25
C ASN A 516 4.87 -27.71 -9.68
N ASN A 517 5.27 -28.71 -10.47
CA ASN A 517 5.20 -30.11 -10.09
C ASN A 517 6.37 -30.48 -9.17
N PHE A 518 6.25 -30.18 -7.88
CA PHE A 518 7.27 -30.49 -6.88
C PHE A 518 7.25 -32.00 -6.55
N VAL A 519 7.83 -32.81 -7.42
CA VAL A 519 7.89 -34.27 -7.28
C VAL A 519 9.32 -34.71 -6.96
N TYR A 520 9.46 -35.54 -5.94
CA TYR A 520 10.73 -36.15 -5.54
C TYR A 520 10.56 -37.67 -5.41
N THR A 521 11.66 -38.42 -5.36
CA THR A 521 11.61 -39.89 -5.34
C THR A 521 12.13 -40.44 -4.01
N ILE A 522 11.35 -41.31 -3.35
CA ILE A 522 11.79 -42.16 -2.22
C ILE A 522 11.54 -43.61 -2.62
N ASP A 523 12.54 -44.50 -2.47
CA ASP A 523 12.40 -45.94 -2.73
C ASP A 523 11.74 -46.26 -4.08
N ASN A 524 12.17 -45.57 -5.14
CA ASN A 524 11.63 -45.64 -6.51
C ASN A 524 10.15 -45.23 -6.66
N THR A 525 9.55 -44.60 -5.65
CA THR A 525 8.20 -44.04 -5.69
C THR A 525 8.27 -42.53 -5.76
N ASP A 526 7.59 -41.94 -6.74
CA ASP A 526 7.47 -40.50 -6.88
C ASP A 526 6.41 -39.96 -5.90
N MET A 527 6.81 -38.94 -5.13
CA MET A 527 6.05 -38.32 -4.06
C MET A 527 5.91 -36.82 -4.36
N GLN A 528 4.74 -36.24 -4.09
CA GLN A 528 4.48 -34.81 -4.28
C GLN A 528 4.72 -34.03 -2.98
N VAL A 529 5.42 -32.90 -3.06
CA VAL A 529 5.52 -31.92 -1.97
C VAL A 529 4.27 -31.04 -2.03
N GLY A 530 3.29 -31.30 -1.16
CA GLY A 530 2.04 -30.53 -1.11
C GLY A 530 1.07 -30.82 -2.27
N LYS A 531 0.25 -29.82 -2.59
CA LYS A 531 -0.80 -29.87 -3.62
C LYS A 531 -0.42 -29.00 -4.80
N LYS A 532 -0.19 -29.58 -5.97
CA LYS A 532 0.05 -28.80 -7.19
C LYS A 532 -1.17 -27.90 -7.46
N LEU A 533 -0.96 -26.62 -7.75
CA LEU A 533 -1.99 -25.70 -8.22
C LEU A 533 -1.50 -25.06 -9.51
N THR A 534 -2.17 -25.34 -10.63
CA THR A 534 -1.74 -24.81 -11.92
C THR A 534 -2.19 -23.36 -12.08
N ILE A 535 -1.24 -22.43 -11.95
CA ILE A 535 -1.46 -21.00 -12.17
C ILE A 535 -1.00 -20.61 -13.58
N PRO A 536 -1.85 -19.98 -14.40
CA PRO A 536 -1.45 -19.51 -15.71
C PRO A 536 -0.55 -18.27 -15.64
N GLU A 537 0.42 -18.15 -16.55
CA GLU A 537 1.23 -16.93 -16.66
C GLU A 537 0.42 -15.78 -17.26
N MET A 538 0.38 -14.65 -16.54
CA MET A 538 -0.38 -13.46 -16.90
C MET A 538 0.46 -12.18 -16.93
N GLY A 539 1.80 -12.30 -16.82
CA GLY A 539 2.73 -11.16 -16.80
C GLY A 539 2.89 -10.45 -18.15
N ASP A 540 2.52 -11.06 -19.27
CA ASP A 540 2.82 -10.50 -20.59
C ASP A 540 1.95 -9.28 -20.99
N CYS A 541 0.87 -8.99 -20.25
CA CYS A 541 -0.01 -7.87 -20.59
C CYS A 541 0.47 -6.55 -19.96
N LYS A 542 0.45 -5.48 -20.78
CA LYS A 542 0.93 -4.13 -20.42
C LYS A 542 -0.16 -3.06 -20.35
N GLU A 543 -1.33 -3.30 -20.94
CA GLU A 543 -2.40 -2.30 -21.06
C GLU A 543 -3.77 -2.95 -20.84
N TRP A 544 -4.63 -2.30 -20.05
CA TRP A 544 -6.02 -2.70 -19.84
C TRP A 544 -6.96 -1.59 -20.32
N ASN A 545 -7.94 -1.92 -21.16
CA ASN A 545 -8.95 -0.95 -21.57
C ASN A 545 -10.33 -1.39 -21.05
N SER A 546 -10.79 -0.72 -20.01
CA SER A 546 -12.08 -1.00 -19.36
C SER A 546 -13.27 -0.76 -20.29
N VAL A 547 -13.19 0.26 -21.17
CA VAL A 547 -14.30 0.72 -22.02
C VAL A 547 -14.60 -0.28 -23.14
N THR A 548 -13.57 -0.85 -23.76
CA THR A 548 -13.76 -1.84 -24.83
C THR A 548 -14.27 -3.19 -24.30
N ASN A 549 -13.96 -3.57 -23.06
CA ASN A 549 -14.44 -4.85 -22.51
C ASN A 549 -15.94 -4.88 -22.21
N ASP A 550 -16.57 -3.74 -21.88
CA ASP A 550 -18.02 -3.68 -21.70
C ASP A 550 -18.80 -3.77 -23.02
N MET A 551 -18.20 -3.37 -24.14
CA MET A 551 -18.82 -3.46 -25.47
C MET A 551 -18.75 -4.85 -26.10
N PHE A 552 -17.75 -5.67 -25.77
CA PHE A 552 -17.50 -6.92 -26.52
C PHE A 552 -18.23 -8.17 -25.99
N PHE A 553 -18.75 -8.23 -24.75
CA PHE A 553 -19.18 -9.52 -24.16
C PHE A 553 -20.39 -9.48 -23.20
N ASN A 554 -21.48 -8.82 -23.60
CA ASN A 554 -22.78 -8.93 -22.92
C ASN A 554 -23.63 -10.14 -23.37
N ASN A 555 -23.08 -11.01 -24.23
CA ASN A 555 -23.80 -12.18 -24.76
C ASN A 555 -23.39 -13.48 -24.06
N ASP A 556 -24.27 -14.48 -24.08
CA ASP A 556 -24.04 -15.85 -23.56
C ASP A 556 -23.06 -16.66 -24.45
N GLU A 557 -22.34 -16.00 -25.35
CA GLU A 557 -21.51 -16.65 -26.37
C GLU A 557 -20.05 -16.81 -25.91
N CYS A 558 -19.46 -17.94 -26.31
CA CYS A 558 -18.03 -18.19 -26.19
C CYS A 558 -17.35 -17.74 -27.49
N VAL A 559 -16.38 -16.83 -27.41
CA VAL A 559 -15.56 -16.42 -28.56
C VAL A 559 -14.23 -17.16 -28.53
N ILE A 560 -13.82 -17.71 -29.67
CA ILE A 560 -12.60 -18.50 -29.81
C ILE A 560 -11.56 -17.69 -30.57
N TYR A 561 -10.38 -17.52 -29.97
CA TYR A 561 -9.23 -16.87 -30.58
C TYR A 561 -8.09 -17.85 -30.79
N ASN A 562 -7.39 -17.74 -31.92
CA ASN A 562 -6.17 -18.49 -32.16
C ASN A 562 -4.99 -17.79 -31.46
N LYS A 563 -4.18 -18.51 -30.66
CA LYS A 563 -3.05 -17.91 -29.92
C LYS A 563 -2.11 -17.10 -30.80
N ASN A 564 -1.86 -17.59 -32.03
CA ASN A 564 -0.94 -16.94 -32.97
C ASN A 564 -1.49 -15.60 -33.51
N GLU A 565 -2.80 -15.37 -33.45
CA GLU A 565 -3.46 -14.14 -33.90
C GLU A 565 -3.62 -13.10 -32.77
N VAL A 566 -3.43 -13.52 -31.51
CA VAL A 566 -3.66 -12.69 -30.31
C VAL A 566 -2.54 -11.68 -30.04
N THR A 567 -1.44 -11.75 -30.80
CA THR A 567 -0.31 -10.79 -30.73
C THR A 567 -0.67 -9.33 -31.10
N LYS A 568 -1.91 -9.06 -31.51
CA LYS A 568 -2.41 -7.70 -31.82
C LYS A 568 -3.49 -7.19 -30.86
N LYS A 569 -3.85 -7.94 -29.80
CA LYS A 569 -4.89 -7.54 -28.84
C LYS A 569 -4.46 -7.83 -27.41
N ASP A 570 -3.60 -6.98 -26.87
CA ASP A 570 -3.10 -7.06 -25.48
C ASP A 570 -4.24 -7.25 -24.47
N MET A 571 -5.40 -6.66 -24.74
CA MET A 571 -6.65 -6.82 -23.98
C MET A 571 -7.08 -8.26 -23.64
N ILE A 572 -6.89 -9.23 -24.54
CA ILE A 572 -7.30 -10.64 -24.28
C ILE A 572 -6.38 -11.28 -23.25
N ILE A 573 -5.11 -10.86 -23.22
CA ILE A 573 -4.06 -11.45 -22.39
C ILE A 573 -4.26 -11.06 -20.90
N CYS A 574 -4.86 -9.90 -20.64
CA CYS A 574 -5.05 -9.35 -19.31
C CYS A 574 -6.27 -9.93 -18.55
N ASN A 575 -7.20 -10.55 -19.26
CA ASN A 575 -8.40 -11.13 -18.65
C ASN A 575 -8.02 -12.30 -17.73
N PRO A 576 -8.75 -12.50 -16.61
CA PRO A 576 -8.59 -13.63 -15.73
C PRO A 576 -8.68 -14.95 -16.48
N ARG A 577 -7.91 -15.94 -16.03
CA ARG A 577 -7.83 -17.25 -16.66
C ARG A 577 -8.43 -18.32 -15.77
N ILE A 578 -9.21 -19.23 -16.36
CA ILE A 578 -9.64 -20.46 -15.70
C ILE A 578 -8.66 -21.58 -16.05
N THR A 579 -8.23 -22.30 -15.02
CA THR A 579 -7.61 -23.62 -15.16
C THR A 579 -8.55 -24.69 -14.61
N PHE A 580 -8.62 -25.84 -15.29
CA PHE A 580 -9.39 -26.99 -14.85
C PHE A 580 -8.45 -27.98 -14.15
N GLN A 581 -8.75 -28.32 -12.90
CA GLN A 581 -7.95 -29.27 -12.12
C GLN A 581 -8.84 -30.08 -11.18
N ASN A 582 -8.82 -31.41 -11.32
CA ASN A 582 -9.64 -32.34 -10.52
C ASN A 582 -11.13 -31.95 -10.51
N ASP A 583 -11.70 -31.72 -11.69
CA ASP A 583 -13.09 -31.26 -11.91
C ASP A 583 -13.43 -29.86 -11.35
N MET A 584 -12.45 -29.15 -10.79
CA MET A 584 -12.62 -27.79 -10.29
C MET A 584 -12.16 -26.76 -11.30
N ARG A 585 -12.79 -25.58 -11.22
CA ARG A 585 -12.46 -24.40 -12.02
C ARG A 585 -11.74 -23.41 -11.10
N ILE A 586 -10.49 -23.13 -11.40
CA ILE A 586 -9.68 -22.19 -10.63
C ILE A 586 -9.52 -20.93 -11.47
N LEU A 587 -10.13 -19.84 -11.01
CA LEU A 587 -10.03 -18.54 -11.64
C LEU A 587 -8.85 -17.77 -11.06
N VAL A 588 -7.93 -17.33 -11.91
CA VAL A 588 -6.75 -16.57 -11.49
C VAL A 588 -6.66 -15.24 -12.22
N GLN A 589 -6.30 -14.20 -11.49
CA GLN A 589 -5.86 -12.90 -12.01
C GLN A 589 -4.50 -12.59 -11.38
N ASP A 590 -3.43 -12.77 -12.15
CA ASP A 590 -2.04 -12.61 -11.69
C ASP A 590 -1.26 -11.67 -12.62
N ASN A 591 -1.93 -10.66 -13.17
CA ASN A 591 -1.23 -9.63 -13.95
C ASN A 591 -0.61 -8.60 -13.01
N TYR A 592 0.72 -8.62 -12.91
CA TYR A 592 1.54 -7.76 -12.06
C TYR A 592 2.24 -6.64 -12.84
N ASN A 593 2.05 -6.53 -14.15
CA ASN A 593 2.73 -5.56 -15.03
C ASN A 593 1.83 -4.40 -15.50
N LEU A 594 0.58 -4.34 -15.06
CA LEU A 594 -0.33 -3.22 -15.35
C LEU A 594 0.05 -1.98 -14.55
N ASN A 595 -0.24 -0.81 -15.11
CA ASN A 595 -0.24 0.43 -14.33
C ASN A 595 -1.34 0.39 -13.24
N MET A 596 -1.23 1.31 -12.27
CA MET A 596 -2.08 1.30 -11.07
C MET A 596 -3.58 1.39 -11.40
N ASP A 597 -3.98 2.32 -12.27
CA ASP A 597 -5.40 2.55 -12.61
C ASP A 597 -6.01 1.36 -13.34
N ASP A 598 -5.23 0.77 -14.26
CA ASP A 598 -5.59 -0.43 -15.00
C ASP A 598 -5.72 -1.65 -14.08
N LYS A 599 -4.78 -1.82 -13.15
CA LYS A 599 -4.80 -2.90 -12.16
C LYS A 599 -6.02 -2.78 -11.26
N TRP A 600 -6.33 -1.60 -10.75
CA TRP A 600 -7.52 -1.35 -9.94
C TRP A 600 -8.80 -1.64 -10.72
N SER A 601 -8.89 -1.14 -11.95
CA SER A 601 -10.04 -1.37 -12.83
C SER A 601 -10.26 -2.86 -13.10
N LEU A 602 -9.19 -3.61 -13.35
CA LEU A 602 -9.23 -5.05 -13.56
C LEU A 602 -9.66 -5.80 -12.28
N VAL A 603 -9.04 -5.53 -11.13
CA VAL A 603 -9.42 -6.17 -9.86
C VAL A 603 -10.87 -5.87 -9.50
N TYR A 604 -11.30 -4.62 -9.65
CA TYR A 604 -12.68 -4.21 -9.40
C TYR A 604 -13.67 -4.95 -10.31
N ALA A 605 -13.39 -5.01 -11.60
CA ALA A 605 -14.27 -5.71 -12.54
C ALA A 605 -14.30 -7.23 -12.30
N LEU A 606 -13.21 -7.84 -11.82
CA LEU A 606 -13.18 -9.25 -11.42
C LEU A 606 -14.09 -9.50 -10.22
N LEU A 607 -13.95 -8.68 -9.18
CA LEU A 607 -14.77 -8.79 -7.96
C LEU A 607 -16.26 -8.55 -8.22
N LYS A 608 -16.60 -7.76 -9.24
CA LYS A 608 -17.99 -7.51 -9.66
C LYS A 608 -18.51 -8.49 -10.72
N ALA A 609 -17.75 -9.51 -11.10
CA ALA A 609 -18.07 -10.41 -12.21
C ALA A 609 -18.41 -9.66 -13.53
N ARG A 610 -17.75 -8.52 -13.74
CA ARG A 610 -17.98 -7.59 -14.87
C ARG A 610 -17.01 -7.79 -16.02
N MET A 611 -16.37 -8.95 -16.15
CA MET A 611 -15.41 -9.19 -17.24
C MET A 611 -15.52 -10.60 -17.80
N PRO A 612 -15.15 -10.78 -19.08
CA PRO A 612 -15.03 -12.10 -19.65
C PRO A 612 -13.90 -12.88 -18.99
N ILE A 613 -14.01 -14.21 -19.04
CA ILE A 613 -13.00 -15.12 -18.50
C ILE A 613 -12.40 -15.94 -19.63
N ILE A 614 -11.09 -16.13 -19.60
CA ILE A 614 -10.36 -16.87 -20.63
C ILE A 614 -10.06 -18.29 -20.17
N TYR A 615 -10.34 -19.26 -21.02
CA TYR A 615 -9.81 -20.61 -20.90
C TYR A 615 -8.80 -20.87 -22.02
N GLU A 616 -7.68 -21.48 -21.67
CA GLU A 616 -6.59 -21.75 -22.60
C GLU A 616 -6.50 -23.26 -22.88
N ALA A 617 -6.72 -23.65 -24.13
CA ALA A 617 -6.62 -25.05 -24.55
C ALA A 617 -6.23 -25.16 -26.03
N ASP A 618 -5.43 -26.17 -26.39
CA ASP A 618 -5.14 -26.57 -27.77
C ASP A 618 -4.79 -25.39 -28.71
N SER A 619 -3.85 -24.55 -28.27
CA SER A 619 -3.41 -23.35 -28.99
C SER A 619 -4.49 -22.29 -29.26
N LYS A 620 -5.58 -22.32 -28.48
CA LYS A 620 -6.69 -21.38 -28.55
C LYS A 620 -6.96 -20.74 -27.19
N TYR A 621 -7.56 -19.55 -27.24
CA TYR A 621 -8.19 -18.90 -26.11
C TYR A 621 -9.71 -18.93 -26.31
N TYR A 622 -10.42 -19.37 -25.30
CA TYR A 622 -11.88 -19.39 -25.24
C TYR A 622 -12.30 -18.28 -24.28
N ALA A 623 -12.87 -17.21 -24.79
CA ALA A 623 -13.38 -16.11 -23.99
C ALA A 623 -14.86 -16.32 -23.73
N TYR A 624 -15.22 -16.49 -22.46
CA TYR A 624 -16.58 -16.65 -22.00
C TYR A 624 -17.15 -15.31 -21.54
N GLY A 625 -18.30 -14.90 -22.06
CA GLY A 625 -19.01 -13.71 -21.60
C GLY A 625 -19.49 -13.82 -20.15
N LYS A 626 -19.90 -12.69 -19.56
CA LYS A 626 -20.24 -12.58 -18.12
C LYS A 626 -21.35 -13.55 -17.67
N ARG A 627 -22.25 -13.91 -18.58
CA ARG A 627 -23.42 -14.78 -18.33
C ARG A 627 -23.21 -16.25 -18.72
N HIS A 628 -22.04 -16.60 -19.25
CA HIS A 628 -21.78 -17.96 -19.70
C HIS A 628 -21.69 -18.92 -18.50
N SER A 629 -22.18 -20.16 -18.64
CA SER A 629 -22.19 -21.18 -17.57
C SER A 629 -20.79 -21.65 -17.11
N ASN A 630 -19.76 -21.30 -17.89
CA ASN A 630 -18.35 -21.52 -17.54
C ASN A 630 -17.70 -20.34 -16.81
N THR A 631 -18.38 -19.20 -16.73
CA THR A 631 -17.88 -18.02 -16.03
C THR A 631 -18.04 -18.23 -14.53
N THR A 632 -16.93 -18.32 -13.81
CA THR A 632 -16.93 -18.42 -12.34
C THR A 632 -17.07 -17.02 -11.76
N MET A 633 -18.04 -16.80 -10.88
CA MET A 633 -18.25 -15.51 -10.23
C MET A 633 -17.73 -15.58 -8.80
N PHE A 634 -17.08 -14.51 -8.32
CA PHE A 634 -16.97 -14.29 -6.88
C PHE A 634 -18.39 -14.17 -6.34
N ASN A 635 -18.73 -15.00 -5.36
CA ASN A 635 -20.09 -15.30 -4.94
C ASN A 635 -20.86 -14.00 -4.61
N ASN A 636 -21.74 -13.55 -5.53
CA ASN A 636 -22.72 -12.51 -5.24
C ASN A 636 -23.87 -13.18 -4.47
N LEU A 637 -23.72 -13.31 -3.16
CA LEU A 637 -24.86 -13.58 -2.27
C LEU A 637 -25.76 -12.35 -2.08
N TYR A 638 -25.54 -11.26 -2.83
CA TYR A 638 -26.54 -10.22 -3.00
C TYR A 638 -27.42 -10.59 -4.19
N PRO A 639 -28.63 -11.14 -3.98
CA PRO A 639 -29.66 -11.08 -5.02
C PRO A 639 -29.90 -9.60 -5.34
N ASP A 640 -30.18 -9.28 -6.60
CA ASP A 640 -30.37 -7.94 -7.18
C ASP A 640 -31.55 -7.12 -6.58
N ASN A 641 -31.80 -7.18 -5.27
CA ASN A 641 -32.84 -6.46 -4.54
C ASN A 641 -32.25 -5.65 -3.36
N ILE A 642 -31.54 -4.56 -3.65
CA ILE A 642 -31.44 -3.37 -2.76
C ILE A 642 -31.57 -2.13 -3.63
#